data_AF-A0A9D6F1U2-F1
#
_entry.id   AF-A0A9D6F1U2-F1
#
_cell.length_a   1.000
_cell.length_b   1.000
_cell.length_c   1.000
_cell.angle_alpha   90.00
_cell.angle_beta   90.00
_cell.angle_gamma   90.00
#
_symmetry.space_group_name_H-M   'P 1'
#
loop_
_entity.id
_entity.type
_entity.pdbx_description
1 polymer ?
#
loop_
_entity_poly.entity_id
_entity_poly.type
_entity_poly.pdbx_seq_one_letter_code
_entity_poly.pdbx_strand_id
1 'polypeptide(L)'
;MANGIVNITRRRDWPLANPWAWLAAGLGLVLWSWLWVVTFGEMSSDYRVVVLALGLLAGSVGVWLRYRDRQSIYLCAWAAPLERIVRRGLGGLFSVIGLGSTGLFIYSMTPGAVGLATAPAFLVFLTLAAPSYYAARRCFQTPTKEGTPREITEEIALAFVALAALCFLSGFALYLGPTPLQDLGATWYSSAGPNWSPPVSELAHDWDTIRMFVRVLGVVCFYAAVLVIVSPGVRRATLSLLFVLHFMGISTACLAAPPAPWLVTQAWVRVFKPYLEFVYLVNAYHFYAPDPNASTHLWFRLIYEDTDGNSHGWWYKVPHVDEQGRIHHTVDLEYVRFLAMTESVAHSATLPPPFLLDNLGQTIPHPLYHRRLQLLPLRVAQPDNVPWPRIPLHPRFSQMQQVSIPTEDSKRRLASFTRFVARKYNIHPEHRDWRFKSVKVYRVLHEIPPVELLVNGIPPNDPQLYLPYFMGNFDSSGELIFEKERKKLKEFGATLERLQQEARVVALDPNKPDTKKKRQALAQSHEALQQEVMAIHAQVARLNVARAASEIDQASRQIANAVLELRQGRDCQDMQKQAYEGIYRALMEISEDPYLYWLLPSLRDTDLDVNSGIKDYCRRHAGDSHWYRSAGTTPAERQWEERLGP
;
A
#
# COMPACT_ATOMS: atom_id res chain seq x y z
N MET A 1 -55.42 9.23 -30.82
CA MET A 1 -54.49 10.04 -30.00
C MET A 1 -53.90 11.08 -30.93
N ALA A 2 -54.32 12.34 -30.79
CA ALA A 2 -53.82 13.42 -31.63
C ALA A 2 -52.34 13.66 -31.30
N ASN A 3 -51.46 13.49 -32.27
CA ASN A 3 -50.07 13.95 -32.19
C ASN A 3 -50.11 15.48 -32.15
N GLY A 4 -50.30 16.04 -30.96
CA GLY A 4 -50.12 17.46 -30.72
C GLY A 4 -48.70 17.80 -31.15
N ILE A 5 -48.57 18.49 -32.27
CA ILE A 5 -47.32 19.06 -32.73
C ILE A 5 -46.89 20.01 -31.61
N VAL A 6 -45.97 19.54 -30.76
CA VAL A 6 -45.36 20.38 -29.73
C VAL A 6 -44.63 21.46 -30.50
N ASN A 7 -45.21 22.64 -30.54
CA ASN A 7 -44.62 23.80 -31.19
C ASN A 7 -43.34 24.11 -30.42
N ILE A 8 -42.18 23.75 -31.00
CA ILE A 8 -40.85 24.07 -30.46
C ILE A 8 -40.67 25.58 -30.66
N THR A 9 -41.30 26.38 -29.80
CA THR A 9 -41.06 27.81 -29.76
C THR A 9 -39.66 28.01 -29.21
N ARG A 10 -38.79 28.68 -29.99
CA ARG A 10 -37.47 29.12 -29.55
C ARG A 10 -37.64 30.02 -28.34
N ARG A 11 -37.56 29.44 -27.15
CA ARG A 11 -37.77 30.15 -25.89
C ARG A 11 -36.65 31.18 -25.74
N ARG A 12 -37.00 32.47 -25.68
CA ARG A 12 -36.05 33.53 -25.28
C ARG A 12 -35.87 33.45 -23.77
N ASP A 13 -35.16 32.42 -23.33
CA ASP A 13 -34.82 32.28 -21.93
C ASP A 13 -33.66 33.24 -21.57
N TRP A 14 -33.59 33.57 -20.28
CA TRP A 14 -32.48 34.34 -19.71
C TRP A 14 -31.13 33.68 -20.06
N PRO A 15 -30.05 34.41 -20.41
CA PRO A 15 -28.79 33.79 -20.85
C PRO A 15 -28.19 32.81 -19.83
N LEU A 16 -28.45 32.99 -18.53
CA LEU A 16 -28.03 32.07 -17.47
C LEU A 16 -28.84 30.77 -17.42
N ALA A 17 -29.95 30.67 -18.15
CA ALA A 17 -30.67 29.41 -18.32
C ALA A 17 -29.99 28.48 -19.34
N ASN A 18 -29.02 28.98 -20.13
CA ASN A 18 -28.32 28.16 -21.12
C ASN A 18 -27.28 27.26 -20.41
N PRO A 19 -27.45 25.92 -20.41
CA PRO A 19 -26.54 25.02 -19.73
C PRO A 19 -25.11 25.03 -20.31
N TRP A 20 -24.96 25.35 -21.60
CA TRP A 20 -23.66 25.34 -22.27
C TRP A 20 -22.77 26.50 -21.85
N ALA A 21 -23.35 27.64 -21.47
CA ALA A 21 -22.59 28.77 -20.93
C ALA A 21 -21.93 28.38 -19.60
N TRP A 22 -22.66 27.66 -18.73
CA TRP A 22 -22.14 27.15 -17.45
C TRP A 22 -21.08 26.06 -17.63
N LEU A 23 -21.30 25.12 -18.55
CA LEU A 23 -20.29 24.09 -18.87
C LEU A 23 -19.01 24.71 -19.45
N ALA A 24 -19.13 25.71 -20.33
CA ALA A 24 -17.98 26.41 -20.90
C ALA A 24 -17.24 27.23 -19.84
N ALA A 25 -17.96 27.92 -18.95
CA ALA A 25 -17.37 28.62 -17.81
C ALA A 25 -16.64 27.64 -16.87
N GLY A 26 -17.26 26.50 -16.57
CA GLY A 26 -16.64 25.43 -15.78
C GLY A 26 -15.33 24.93 -16.42
N LEU A 27 -15.33 24.68 -17.72
CA LEU A 27 -14.13 24.28 -18.47
C LEU A 27 -13.05 25.34 -18.45
N GLY A 28 -13.41 26.61 -18.69
CA GLY A 28 -12.49 27.73 -18.62
C GLY A 28 -11.81 27.83 -17.25
N LEU A 29 -12.57 27.72 -16.16
CA LEU A 29 -12.04 27.78 -14.79
C LEU A 29 -11.16 26.57 -14.44
N VAL A 30 -11.53 25.35 -14.83
CA VAL A 30 -10.69 24.15 -14.61
C VAL A 30 -9.39 24.25 -15.40
N LEU A 31 -9.45 24.66 -16.67
CA LEU A 31 -8.26 24.88 -17.49
C LEU A 31 -7.39 26.01 -16.95
N TRP A 32 -8.00 27.09 -16.45
CA TRP A 32 -7.28 28.17 -15.79
C TRP A 32 -6.57 27.68 -14.53
N SER A 33 -7.24 26.91 -13.68
CA SER A 33 -6.62 26.29 -12.51
C SER A 33 -5.45 25.40 -12.91
N TRP A 34 -5.60 24.58 -13.96
CA TRP A 34 -4.53 23.72 -14.46
C TRP A 34 -3.35 24.52 -15.01
N LEU A 35 -3.61 25.53 -15.86
CA LEU A 35 -2.60 26.40 -16.44
C LEU A 35 -1.85 27.16 -15.34
N TRP A 36 -2.53 27.63 -14.31
CA TRP A 36 -1.91 28.26 -13.14
C TRP A 36 -0.84 27.34 -12.55
N VAL A 37 -1.11 26.04 -12.42
CA VAL A 37 -0.10 25.11 -11.91
C VAL A 37 1.09 24.98 -12.85
N VAL A 38 0.82 24.83 -14.15
CA VAL A 38 1.87 24.71 -15.17
C VAL A 38 2.75 25.96 -15.21
N THR A 39 2.19 27.14 -15.04
CA THR A 39 2.92 28.41 -15.13
C THR A 39 3.69 28.74 -13.85
N PHE A 40 3.14 28.48 -12.67
CA PHE A 40 3.72 28.93 -11.39
C PHE A 40 4.35 27.81 -10.55
N GLY A 41 4.22 26.54 -10.95
CA GLY A 41 4.84 25.40 -10.28
C GLY A 41 4.51 25.33 -8.78
N GLU A 42 5.56 25.24 -7.96
CA GLU A 42 5.45 25.23 -6.49
C GLU A 42 4.94 26.54 -5.90
N MET A 43 5.05 27.68 -6.61
CA MET A 43 4.48 28.95 -6.18
C MET A 43 2.99 29.10 -6.51
N SER A 44 2.35 28.05 -7.05
CA SER A 44 0.92 28.10 -7.34
C SER A 44 0.12 28.14 -6.04
N SER A 45 -0.45 29.31 -5.75
CA SER A 45 -1.24 29.56 -4.53
C SER A 45 -2.45 28.64 -4.39
N ASP A 46 -2.88 28.41 -3.14
CA ASP A 46 -4.09 27.64 -2.80
C ASP A 46 -5.38 28.20 -3.43
N TYR A 47 -5.37 29.46 -3.87
CA TYR A 47 -6.46 30.06 -4.64
C TYR A 47 -6.81 29.28 -5.91
N ARG A 48 -5.86 28.53 -6.49
CA ARG A 48 -6.15 27.63 -7.62
C ARG A 48 -7.22 26.59 -7.28
N VAL A 49 -7.24 26.08 -6.03
CA VAL A 49 -8.22 25.09 -5.58
C VAL A 49 -9.60 25.71 -5.48
N VAL A 50 -9.68 26.97 -5.06
CA VAL A 50 -10.94 27.75 -5.08
C VAL A 50 -11.44 27.90 -6.52
N VAL A 51 -10.57 28.27 -7.46
CA VAL A 51 -10.93 28.37 -8.88
C VAL A 51 -11.38 27.02 -9.45
N LEU A 52 -10.68 25.94 -9.09
CA LEU A 52 -11.04 24.57 -9.47
C LEU A 52 -12.43 24.18 -8.96
N ALA A 53 -12.71 24.46 -7.68
CA ALA A 53 -14.00 24.19 -7.05
C ALA A 53 -15.14 24.97 -7.72
N LEU A 54 -14.92 26.26 -8.03
CA LEU A 54 -15.86 27.08 -8.79
C LEU A 54 -16.09 26.53 -10.21
N GLY A 55 -15.04 26.03 -10.87
CA GLY A 55 -15.14 25.38 -12.17
C GLY A 55 -16.00 24.11 -12.15
N LEU A 56 -15.76 23.23 -11.17
CA LEU A 56 -16.57 22.02 -10.96
C LEU A 56 -18.03 22.36 -10.60
N LEU A 57 -18.26 23.39 -9.78
CA LEU A 57 -19.59 23.86 -9.43
C LEU A 57 -20.33 24.39 -10.66
N ALA A 58 -19.70 25.25 -11.46
CA ALA A 58 -20.26 25.76 -12.70
C ALA A 58 -20.60 24.63 -13.69
N GLY A 59 -19.70 23.65 -13.86
CA GLY A 59 -19.97 22.47 -14.67
C GLY A 59 -21.18 21.66 -14.17
N SER A 60 -21.30 21.50 -12.86
CA SER A 60 -22.42 20.79 -12.22
C SER A 60 -23.75 21.53 -12.41
N VAL A 61 -23.76 22.86 -12.29
CA VAL A 61 -24.94 23.70 -12.58
C VAL A 61 -25.35 23.56 -14.05
N GLY A 62 -24.40 23.52 -14.99
CA GLY A 62 -24.68 23.31 -16.40
C GLY A 62 -25.35 21.96 -16.68
N VAL A 63 -24.86 20.86 -16.08
CA VAL A 63 -25.51 19.55 -16.20
C VAL A 63 -26.89 19.55 -15.55
N TRP A 64 -27.05 20.16 -14.37
CA TRP A 64 -28.33 20.25 -13.68
C TRP A 64 -29.39 21.01 -14.49
N LEU A 65 -29.03 22.17 -15.05
CA LEU A 65 -29.90 22.95 -15.93
C LEU A 65 -30.29 22.13 -17.16
N ARG A 66 -29.33 21.45 -17.82
CA ARG A 66 -29.64 20.61 -18.97
C ARG A 66 -30.53 19.44 -18.60
N TYR A 67 -30.32 18.80 -17.46
CA TYR A 67 -31.11 17.66 -17.03
C TYR A 67 -32.56 18.05 -16.69
N ARG A 68 -32.74 19.24 -16.08
CA ARG A 68 -34.04 19.78 -15.68
C ARG A 68 -34.87 20.22 -16.89
N ASP A 69 -34.26 20.86 -17.88
CA ASP A 69 -34.97 21.30 -19.08
C ASP A 69 -35.11 20.17 -20.11
N ARG A 70 -36.19 19.40 -20.04
CA ARG A 70 -36.49 18.35 -21.03
C ARG A 70 -37.24 18.85 -22.26
N GLN A 71 -37.54 20.15 -22.35
CA GLN A 71 -38.38 20.70 -23.41
C GLN A 71 -37.57 21.45 -24.46
N SER A 72 -36.45 22.03 -24.09
CA SER A 72 -35.59 22.78 -25.02
C SER A 72 -34.47 21.93 -25.60
N ILE A 73 -34.15 22.19 -26.88
CA ILE A 73 -33.00 21.64 -27.59
C ILE A 73 -32.09 22.81 -27.94
N TYR A 74 -30.98 22.93 -27.22
CA TYR A 74 -30.09 24.10 -27.32
C TYR A 74 -29.14 24.00 -28.53
N LEU A 75 -28.77 22.79 -28.92
CA LEU A 75 -27.89 22.49 -30.06
C LEU A 75 -28.62 22.56 -31.41
N CYS A 76 -29.96 22.57 -31.45
CA CYS A 76 -30.70 22.83 -32.70
C CYS A 76 -30.41 24.21 -33.29
N ALA A 77 -29.90 25.15 -32.48
CA ALA A 77 -29.42 26.44 -32.98
C ALA A 77 -28.07 26.34 -33.72
N TRP A 78 -27.38 25.20 -33.65
CA TRP A 78 -26.10 24.98 -34.31
C TRP A 78 -26.31 24.59 -35.77
N ALA A 79 -25.31 24.85 -36.63
CA ALA A 79 -25.36 24.45 -38.02
C ALA A 79 -25.49 22.91 -38.14
N ALA A 80 -26.38 22.44 -39.01
CA ALA A 80 -26.59 21.01 -39.30
C ALA A 80 -25.31 20.16 -39.52
N PRO A 81 -24.20 20.66 -40.09
CA PRO A 81 -22.94 19.89 -40.11
C PRO A 81 -22.34 19.68 -38.71
N LEU A 82 -22.37 20.68 -37.83
CA LEU A 82 -21.79 20.58 -36.49
C LEU A 82 -22.54 19.58 -35.62
N GLU A 83 -23.88 19.56 -35.69
CA GLU A 83 -24.71 18.57 -35.02
C GLU A 83 -24.34 17.14 -35.42
N ARG A 84 -24.18 16.88 -36.73
CA ARG A 84 -23.75 15.59 -37.26
C ARG A 84 -22.36 15.19 -36.77
N ILE A 85 -21.43 16.16 -36.68
CA ILE A 85 -20.08 15.92 -36.17
C ILE A 85 -20.13 15.54 -34.70
N VAL A 86 -20.84 16.30 -33.86
CA VAL A 86 -20.97 16.05 -32.42
C VAL A 86 -21.57 14.66 -32.17
N ARG A 87 -22.63 14.32 -32.90
CA ARG A 87 -23.30 13.03 -32.76
C ARG A 87 -22.40 11.86 -33.16
N ARG A 88 -21.69 11.98 -34.30
CA ARG A 88 -20.70 10.96 -34.72
C ARG A 88 -19.53 10.89 -33.75
N GLY A 89 -19.12 12.02 -33.17
CA GLY A 89 -18.11 12.09 -32.12
C GLY A 89 -18.53 11.32 -30.86
N LEU A 90 -19.75 11.53 -30.37
CA LEU A 90 -20.34 10.75 -29.29
C LEU A 90 -20.41 9.26 -29.62
N GLY A 91 -20.88 8.92 -30.82
CA GLY A 91 -20.91 7.53 -31.30
C GLY A 91 -19.53 6.88 -31.30
N GLY A 92 -18.52 7.60 -31.80
CA GLY A 92 -17.12 7.16 -31.80
C GLY A 92 -16.57 6.97 -30.40
N LEU A 93 -16.83 7.92 -29.50
CA LEU A 93 -16.44 7.84 -28.09
C LEU A 93 -17.03 6.60 -27.41
N PHE A 94 -18.34 6.36 -27.56
CA PHE A 94 -18.97 5.17 -26.97
C PHE A 94 -18.49 3.87 -27.61
N SER A 95 -18.18 3.85 -28.90
CA SER A 95 -17.53 2.68 -29.53
C SER A 95 -16.16 2.40 -28.93
N VAL A 96 -15.33 3.44 -28.72
CA VAL A 96 -14.01 3.30 -28.09
C VAL A 96 -14.16 2.79 -26.66
N ILE A 97 -15.13 3.28 -25.90
CA ILE A 97 -15.39 2.80 -24.52
C ILE A 97 -15.84 1.33 -24.54
N GLY A 98 -16.75 0.95 -25.43
CA GLY A 98 -17.21 -0.43 -25.58
C GLY A 98 -16.07 -1.37 -25.95
N LEU A 99 -15.26 -1.01 -26.95
CA LEU A 99 -14.09 -1.78 -27.38
C LEU A 99 -13.00 -1.82 -26.32
N GLY A 100 -12.71 -0.69 -25.68
CA GLY A 100 -11.69 -0.56 -24.63
C GLY A 100 -12.03 -1.38 -23.40
N SER A 101 -13.28 -1.33 -22.91
CA SER A 101 -13.73 -2.17 -21.79
C SER A 101 -13.72 -3.66 -22.13
N THR A 102 -14.09 -4.03 -23.36
CA THR A 102 -13.99 -5.42 -23.85
C THR A 102 -12.52 -5.87 -23.94
N GLY A 103 -11.64 -5.05 -24.52
CA GLY A 103 -10.22 -5.32 -24.63
C GLY A 103 -9.54 -5.41 -23.27
N LEU A 104 -9.91 -4.55 -22.32
CA LEU A 104 -9.43 -4.59 -20.94
C LEU A 104 -9.82 -5.89 -20.24
N PHE A 105 -11.06 -6.33 -20.42
CA PHE A 105 -11.52 -7.61 -19.89
C PHE A 105 -10.77 -8.79 -20.50
N ILE A 106 -10.60 -8.84 -21.83
CA ILE A 106 -9.81 -9.88 -22.50
C ILE A 106 -8.36 -9.86 -22.01
N TYR A 107 -7.73 -8.68 -21.95
CA TYR A 107 -6.36 -8.52 -21.46
C TYR A 107 -6.23 -9.00 -20.01
N SER A 108 -7.21 -8.70 -19.16
CA SER A 108 -7.22 -9.15 -17.75
C SER A 108 -7.33 -10.67 -17.57
N MET A 109 -7.63 -11.43 -18.64
CA MET A 109 -7.57 -12.90 -18.63
C MET A 109 -6.19 -13.45 -18.97
N THR A 110 -5.28 -12.62 -19.50
CA THR A 110 -3.95 -13.08 -19.92
C THR A 110 -3.03 -13.30 -18.72
N PRO A 111 -2.29 -14.42 -18.66
CA PRO A 111 -1.26 -14.63 -17.64
C PRO A 111 -0.21 -13.51 -17.74
N GLY A 112 -0.05 -12.71 -16.68
CA GLY A 112 0.89 -11.58 -16.67
C GLY A 112 0.28 -10.20 -16.88
N ALA A 113 -1.06 -10.07 -16.94
CA ALA A 113 -1.73 -8.77 -16.79
C ALA A 113 -1.58 -8.23 -15.35
N VAL A 114 -0.35 -7.86 -14.98
CA VAL A 114 0.00 -7.45 -13.63
C VAL A 114 -0.82 -6.22 -13.24
N GLY A 115 -1.64 -6.36 -12.19
CA GLY A 115 -2.41 -5.27 -11.60
C GLY A 115 -3.85 -5.12 -12.09
N LEU A 116 -4.26 -5.80 -13.16
CA LEU A 116 -5.67 -5.80 -13.60
C LEU A 116 -6.38 -7.04 -13.09
N ALA A 117 -7.19 -6.87 -12.04
CA ALA A 117 -8.03 -7.95 -11.55
C ALA A 117 -9.14 -8.26 -12.57
N THR A 118 -9.20 -9.51 -13.02
CA THR A 118 -10.13 -9.98 -14.06
C THR A 118 -11.59 -9.71 -13.72
N ALA A 119 -11.94 -9.79 -12.45
CA ALA A 119 -13.32 -9.65 -12.02
C ALA A 119 -13.82 -8.19 -11.97
N PRO A 120 -13.08 -7.21 -11.41
CA PRO A 120 -13.38 -5.80 -11.65
C PRO A 120 -13.48 -5.46 -13.15
N ALA A 121 -12.57 -5.98 -13.98
CA ALA A 121 -12.65 -5.80 -15.43
C ALA A 121 -13.92 -6.42 -16.03
N PHE A 122 -14.34 -7.60 -15.55
CA PHE A 122 -15.62 -8.23 -15.92
C PHE A 122 -16.82 -7.38 -15.53
N LEU A 123 -16.85 -6.82 -14.32
CA LEU A 123 -17.94 -5.96 -13.86
C LEU A 123 -18.03 -4.69 -14.70
N VAL A 124 -16.89 -4.07 -15.03
CA VAL A 124 -16.83 -2.93 -15.94
C VAL A 124 -17.35 -3.33 -17.32
N PHE A 125 -16.86 -4.43 -17.88
CA PHE A 125 -17.32 -4.94 -19.18
C PHE A 125 -18.83 -5.17 -19.19
N LEU A 126 -19.36 -5.90 -18.20
CA LEU A 126 -20.76 -6.27 -18.11
C LEU A 126 -21.69 -5.04 -18.00
N THR A 127 -21.26 -4.02 -17.26
CA THR A 127 -22.08 -2.85 -16.96
C THR A 127 -21.90 -1.72 -17.95
N LEU A 128 -20.78 -1.65 -18.66
CA LEU A 128 -20.41 -0.53 -19.54
C LEU A 128 -20.31 -0.92 -21.02
N ALA A 129 -19.78 -2.10 -21.38
CA ALA A 129 -19.51 -2.43 -22.78
C ALA A 129 -20.81 -2.54 -23.59
N ALA A 130 -21.75 -3.36 -23.13
CA ALA A 130 -23.03 -3.56 -23.83
C ALA A 130 -23.83 -2.24 -23.96
N PRO A 131 -24.07 -1.45 -22.88
CA PRO A 131 -24.73 -0.16 -23.01
C PRO A 131 -24.00 0.80 -23.95
N SER A 132 -22.66 0.78 -23.96
CA SER A 132 -21.85 1.64 -24.85
C SER A 132 -22.02 1.27 -26.32
N TYR A 133 -22.06 -0.02 -26.67
CA TYR A 133 -22.37 -0.44 -28.05
C TYR A 133 -23.78 -0.05 -28.49
N TYR A 134 -24.77 -0.17 -27.60
CA TYR A 134 -26.13 0.31 -27.88
C TYR A 134 -26.17 1.84 -28.06
N ALA A 135 -25.46 2.59 -27.22
CA ALA A 135 -25.35 4.03 -27.33
C ALA A 135 -24.65 4.46 -28.63
N ALA A 136 -23.52 3.82 -28.96
CA ALA A 136 -22.78 4.07 -30.20
C ALA A 136 -23.65 3.82 -31.44
N ARG A 137 -24.29 2.64 -31.51
CA ARG A 137 -25.21 2.29 -32.60
C ARG A 137 -26.32 3.33 -32.75
N ARG A 138 -26.90 3.78 -31.63
CA ARG A 138 -27.95 4.81 -31.63
C ARG A 138 -27.43 6.15 -32.17
N CYS A 139 -26.22 6.58 -31.80
CA CYS A 139 -25.62 7.81 -32.30
C CYS A 139 -25.25 7.74 -33.80
N PHE A 140 -24.88 6.57 -34.32
CA PHE A 140 -24.57 6.39 -35.74
C PHE A 140 -25.78 6.21 -36.65
N GLN A 141 -26.93 5.81 -36.10
CA GLN A 141 -28.16 5.69 -36.88
C GLN A 141 -28.65 7.06 -37.35
N THR A 142 -28.91 7.17 -38.66
CA THR A 142 -29.53 8.34 -39.25
C THR A 142 -30.87 8.62 -38.55
N PRO A 143 -31.17 9.88 -38.20
CA PRO A 143 -32.44 10.21 -37.57
C PRO A 143 -33.59 9.77 -38.48
N THR A 144 -34.49 8.95 -37.95
CA THR A 144 -35.77 8.62 -38.59
C THR A 144 -36.62 9.88 -38.66
N LYS A 145 -37.45 10.04 -39.70
CA LYS A 145 -38.27 11.25 -39.94
C LYS A 145 -39.19 11.67 -38.77
N GLU A 146 -39.42 10.78 -37.81
CA GLU A 146 -40.11 11.08 -36.55
C GLU A 146 -39.14 11.74 -35.54
N GLY A 147 -39.05 13.07 -35.60
CA GLY A 147 -38.25 13.88 -34.70
C GLY A 147 -38.81 13.97 -33.28
N THR A 148 -37.94 14.39 -32.34
CA THR A 148 -38.19 14.98 -31.00
C THR A 148 -37.88 14.21 -29.69
N PRO A 149 -37.62 12.88 -29.62
CA PRO A 149 -37.06 12.30 -28.38
C PRO A 149 -35.52 12.10 -28.38
N ARG A 150 -34.91 11.94 -29.55
CA ARG A 150 -33.49 11.50 -29.65
C ARG A 150 -32.49 12.63 -29.32
N GLU A 151 -32.75 13.82 -29.82
CA GLU A 151 -31.85 14.97 -29.70
C GLU A 151 -31.67 15.42 -28.24
N ILE A 152 -32.73 15.41 -27.43
CA ILE A 152 -32.66 15.78 -26.01
C ILE A 152 -31.76 14.81 -25.23
N THR A 153 -31.90 13.50 -25.46
CA THR A 153 -31.06 12.49 -24.77
C THR A 153 -29.59 12.58 -25.17
N GLU A 154 -29.30 12.90 -26.43
CA GLU A 154 -27.94 13.09 -26.93
C GLU A 154 -27.30 14.34 -26.32
N GLU A 155 -28.05 15.45 -26.18
CA GLU A 155 -27.56 16.65 -25.51
C GLU A 155 -27.28 16.44 -24.01
N ILE A 156 -28.18 15.75 -23.30
CA ILE A 156 -27.96 15.45 -21.88
C ILE A 156 -26.72 14.56 -21.73
N ALA A 157 -26.53 13.57 -22.60
CA ALA A 157 -25.34 12.73 -22.60
C ALA A 157 -24.07 13.52 -22.90
N LEU A 158 -24.12 14.47 -23.86
CA LEU A 158 -23.00 15.36 -24.13
C LEU A 158 -22.64 16.23 -22.92
N ALA A 159 -23.64 16.74 -22.18
CA ALA A 159 -23.41 17.49 -20.95
C ALA A 159 -22.70 16.63 -19.88
N PHE A 160 -23.10 15.37 -19.71
CA PHE A 160 -22.40 14.43 -18.83
C PHE A 160 -20.98 14.10 -19.29
N VAL A 161 -20.74 13.95 -20.60
CA VAL A 161 -19.39 13.77 -21.17
C VAL A 161 -18.51 14.99 -20.89
N ALA A 162 -19.06 16.21 -21.03
CA ALA A 162 -18.36 17.44 -20.71
C ALA A 162 -17.99 17.49 -19.22
N LEU A 163 -18.93 17.19 -18.31
CA LEU A 163 -18.64 17.13 -16.88
C LEU A 163 -17.63 16.05 -16.51
N ALA A 164 -17.67 14.89 -17.19
CA ALA A 164 -16.66 13.86 -17.01
C ALA A 164 -15.27 14.39 -17.39
N ALA A 165 -15.14 15.06 -18.54
CA ALA A 165 -13.89 15.69 -18.95
C ALA A 165 -13.40 16.74 -17.93
N LEU A 166 -14.30 17.57 -17.39
CA LEU A 166 -13.98 18.51 -16.30
C LEU A 166 -13.40 17.80 -15.09
N CYS A 167 -14.01 16.67 -14.68
CA CYS A 167 -13.56 15.89 -13.54
C CYS A 167 -12.16 15.28 -13.77
N PHE A 168 -11.88 14.75 -14.97
CA PHE A 168 -10.54 14.24 -15.31
C PHE A 168 -9.49 15.34 -15.36
N LEU A 169 -9.80 16.46 -16.02
CA LEU A 169 -8.94 17.65 -16.05
C LEU A 169 -8.68 18.19 -14.64
N SER A 170 -9.69 18.18 -13.77
CA SER A 170 -9.53 18.55 -12.35
C SER A 170 -8.60 17.59 -11.61
N GLY A 171 -8.72 16.28 -11.88
CA GLY A 171 -7.78 15.28 -11.38
C GLY A 171 -6.34 15.52 -11.82
N PHE A 172 -6.13 16.06 -13.04
CA PHE A 172 -4.80 16.48 -13.51
C PHE A 172 -4.32 17.81 -12.91
N ALA A 173 -5.21 18.80 -12.76
CA ALA A 173 -4.91 20.06 -12.09
C ALA A 173 -4.45 19.84 -10.65
N LEU A 174 -5.00 18.82 -9.99
CA LEU A 174 -4.58 18.41 -8.67
C LEU A 174 -3.26 17.60 -8.68
N TYR A 175 -2.82 16.98 -9.79
CA TYR A 175 -1.71 16.00 -9.84
C TYR A 175 -0.30 16.61 -9.81
N LEU A 176 -0.17 17.91 -10.08
CA LEU A 176 1.13 18.57 -10.24
C LEU A 176 1.70 19.01 -8.87
N GLY A 177 2.14 18.03 -8.08
CA GLY A 177 3.31 18.16 -7.21
C GLY A 177 4.60 17.96 -8.03
N PRO A 178 5.81 18.06 -7.44
CA PRO A 178 7.07 18.00 -8.19
C PRO A 178 7.07 16.79 -9.12
N THR A 179 6.95 17.08 -10.42
CA THR A 179 6.78 16.08 -11.47
C THR A 179 8.06 15.29 -11.69
N PRO A 180 7.99 14.10 -12.33
CA PRO A 180 9.14 13.32 -12.81
C PRO A 180 10.08 14.06 -13.78
N LEU A 181 9.75 15.29 -14.21
CA LEU A 181 10.70 16.16 -14.90
C LEU A 181 11.90 16.54 -14.00
N GLN A 182 11.76 16.47 -12.67
CA GLN A 182 12.91 16.51 -11.77
C GLN A 182 13.79 15.27 -11.93
N ASP A 183 13.26 14.08 -12.19
CA ASP A 183 14.10 12.89 -12.46
C ASP A 183 14.79 12.93 -13.83
N LEU A 184 14.18 13.57 -14.84
CA LEU A 184 14.82 13.81 -16.15
C LEU A 184 15.89 14.92 -16.10
N GLY A 185 15.88 15.78 -15.07
CA GLY A 185 16.86 16.84 -14.83
C GLY A 185 17.80 16.63 -13.62
N ALA A 186 17.55 15.61 -12.79
CA ALA A 186 18.30 15.34 -11.55
C ALA A 186 19.74 14.88 -11.80
N THR A 187 20.11 14.56 -13.05
CA THR A 187 21.51 14.39 -13.43
C THR A 187 22.32 15.69 -13.43
N TRP A 188 21.67 16.87 -13.47
CA TRP A 188 22.38 18.16 -13.46
C TRP A 188 22.45 18.84 -12.08
N TYR A 189 21.63 18.41 -11.11
CA TYR A 189 21.59 18.99 -9.76
C TYR A 189 22.34 18.18 -8.69
N SER A 190 23.07 17.11 -9.07
CA SER A 190 23.91 16.34 -8.15
C SER A 190 25.21 17.04 -7.74
N SER A 191 25.42 18.30 -8.14
CA SER A 191 26.58 19.13 -7.74
C SER A 191 26.24 20.19 -6.68
N ALA A 192 24.96 20.42 -6.38
CA ALA A 192 24.56 21.17 -5.20
C ALA A 192 24.57 20.20 -4.01
N GLY A 193 25.32 20.54 -2.95
CA GLY A 193 25.73 19.62 -1.89
C GLY A 193 24.62 18.78 -1.24
N PRO A 194 24.99 17.67 -0.58
CA PRO A 194 24.09 16.58 -0.15
C PRO A 194 22.97 16.91 0.85
N ASN A 195 22.77 18.19 1.23
CA ASN A 195 21.90 18.57 2.35
C ASN A 195 20.77 19.54 2.02
N TRP A 196 20.50 19.87 0.75
CA TRP A 196 19.42 20.81 0.42
C TRP A 196 18.37 20.18 -0.50
N SER A 197 17.47 19.40 0.08
CA SER A 197 16.17 19.12 -0.52
C SER A 197 15.24 20.27 -0.12
N PRO A 198 14.73 21.11 -1.04
CA PRO A 198 13.68 22.04 -0.67
C PRO A 198 12.51 21.23 -0.05
N PRO A 199 11.85 21.74 0.99
CA PRO A 199 10.71 21.07 1.60
C PRO A 199 9.64 20.91 0.51
N VAL A 200 9.52 19.70 -0.03
CA VAL A 200 8.43 19.34 -0.93
C VAL A 200 7.16 19.59 -0.12
N SER A 201 6.41 20.62 -0.51
CA SER A 201 5.21 21.04 0.23
C SER A 201 4.30 19.84 0.51
N GLU A 202 4.15 19.49 1.79
CA GLU A 202 3.31 18.39 2.30
C GLU A 202 1.89 18.46 1.72
N LEU A 203 1.44 19.69 1.42
CA LEU A 203 0.15 20.00 0.83
C LEU A 203 -0.16 19.25 -0.47
N ALA A 204 0.84 18.89 -1.28
CA ALA A 204 0.60 18.19 -2.55
C ALA A 204 0.15 16.72 -2.37
N HIS A 205 0.33 16.13 -1.20
CA HIS A 205 -0.06 14.74 -0.92
C HIS A 205 -1.46 14.60 -0.30
N ASP A 206 -1.97 15.65 0.34
CA ASP A 206 -3.29 15.63 0.99
C ASP A 206 -4.46 15.54 -0.01
N TRP A 207 -4.23 15.89 -1.28
CA TRP A 207 -5.27 15.90 -2.31
C TRP A 207 -5.54 14.55 -2.96
N ASP A 208 -4.82 13.47 -2.62
CA ASP A 208 -5.01 12.15 -3.25
C ASP A 208 -6.46 11.62 -3.11
N THR A 209 -7.09 11.84 -1.97
CA THR A 209 -8.49 11.48 -1.74
C THR A 209 -9.42 12.26 -2.67
N ILE A 210 -9.19 13.57 -2.82
CA ILE A 210 -10.01 14.44 -3.68
C ILE A 210 -9.76 14.14 -5.16
N ARG A 211 -8.51 13.85 -5.55
CA ARG A 211 -8.13 13.37 -6.89
C ARG A 211 -8.89 12.09 -7.23
N MET A 212 -8.88 11.12 -6.32
CA MET A 212 -9.60 9.86 -6.51
C MET A 212 -11.10 10.13 -6.62
N PHE A 213 -11.65 10.95 -5.73
CA PHE A 213 -13.07 11.33 -5.74
C PHE A 213 -13.49 11.95 -7.08
N VAL A 214 -12.78 12.96 -7.60
CA VAL A 214 -13.13 13.58 -8.88
C VAL A 214 -12.96 12.60 -10.05
N ARG A 215 -11.96 11.72 -10.04
CA ARG A 215 -11.82 10.68 -11.08
C ARG A 215 -12.99 9.70 -11.06
N VAL A 216 -13.40 9.24 -9.88
CA VAL A 216 -14.58 8.39 -9.70
C VAL A 216 -15.83 9.10 -10.18
N LEU A 217 -16.01 10.37 -9.82
CA LEU A 217 -17.12 11.19 -10.30
C LEU A 217 -17.11 11.34 -11.83
N GLY A 218 -15.93 11.49 -12.43
CA GLY A 218 -15.76 11.51 -13.89
C GLY A 218 -16.19 10.21 -14.56
N VAL A 219 -15.82 9.05 -13.99
CA VAL A 219 -16.28 7.73 -14.45
C VAL A 219 -17.80 7.60 -14.31
N VAL A 220 -18.38 8.04 -13.18
CA VAL A 220 -19.83 8.03 -12.95
C VAL A 220 -20.55 8.92 -13.98
N CYS A 221 -20.01 10.09 -14.30
CA CYS A 221 -20.57 10.97 -15.32
C CYS A 221 -20.52 10.33 -16.72
N PHE A 222 -19.41 9.68 -17.10
CA PHE A 222 -19.35 8.92 -18.35
C PHE A 222 -20.36 7.78 -18.39
N TYR A 223 -20.49 7.04 -17.29
CA TYR A 223 -21.47 5.98 -17.15
C TYR A 223 -22.90 6.51 -17.32
N ALA A 224 -23.22 7.64 -16.69
CA ALA A 224 -24.50 8.32 -16.82
C ALA A 224 -24.77 8.76 -18.27
N ALA A 225 -23.76 9.27 -19.00
CA ALA A 225 -23.89 9.64 -20.40
C ALA A 225 -24.35 8.46 -21.28
N VAL A 226 -23.75 7.29 -21.09
CA VAL A 226 -24.14 6.06 -21.80
C VAL A 226 -25.58 5.66 -21.43
N LEU A 227 -25.90 5.64 -20.12
CA LEU A 227 -27.23 5.24 -19.64
C LEU A 227 -28.36 6.18 -20.10
N VAL A 228 -28.07 7.46 -20.30
CA VAL A 228 -29.06 8.44 -20.81
C VAL A 228 -29.46 8.11 -22.25
N ILE A 229 -28.52 7.65 -23.09
CA ILE A 229 -28.75 7.36 -24.51
C ILE A 229 -29.46 6.02 -24.72
N VAL A 230 -29.19 5.01 -23.90
CA VAL A 230 -29.83 3.70 -24.08
C VAL A 230 -31.34 3.75 -23.79
N SER A 231 -32.07 2.74 -24.25
CA SER A 231 -33.52 2.64 -24.00
C SER A 231 -33.83 2.48 -22.50
N PRO A 232 -35.02 2.87 -22.03
CA PRO A 232 -35.42 2.66 -20.64
C PRO A 232 -35.39 1.19 -20.19
N GLY A 233 -35.58 0.25 -21.13
CA GLY A 233 -35.44 -1.19 -20.86
C GLY A 233 -34.00 -1.58 -20.53
N VAL A 234 -33.05 -1.18 -21.38
CA VAL A 234 -31.62 -1.43 -21.15
C VAL A 234 -31.15 -0.76 -19.86
N ARG A 235 -31.53 0.50 -19.63
CA ARG A 235 -31.19 1.21 -18.39
C ARG A 235 -31.66 0.46 -17.13
N ARG A 236 -32.92 0.03 -17.11
CA ARG A 236 -33.49 -0.74 -15.98
C ARG A 236 -32.77 -2.07 -15.80
N ALA A 237 -32.48 -2.80 -16.88
CA ALA A 237 -31.75 -4.05 -16.82
C ALA A 237 -30.35 -3.85 -16.23
N THR A 238 -29.61 -2.84 -16.71
CA THR A 238 -28.27 -2.52 -16.20
C THR A 238 -28.27 -2.12 -14.73
N LEU A 239 -29.19 -1.25 -14.30
CA LEU A 239 -29.31 -0.86 -12.89
C LEU A 239 -29.72 -2.04 -12.01
N SER A 240 -30.67 -2.87 -12.46
CA SER A 240 -31.09 -4.07 -11.72
C SER A 240 -29.92 -5.04 -11.55
N LEU A 241 -29.10 -5.21 -12.59
CA LEU A 241 -27.90 -6.03 -12.53
C LEU A 241 -26.89 -5.49 -11.52
N LEU A 242 -26.65 -4.17 -11.48
CA LEU A 242 -25.79 -3.55 -10.47
C LEU A 242 -26.30 -3.79 -9.05
N PHE A 243 -27.61 -3.67 -8.82
CA PHE A 243 -28.21 -3.98 -7.52
C PHE A 243 -28.02 -5.45 -7.15
N VAL A 244 -28.33 -6.37 -8.07
CA VAL A 244 -28.13 -7.81 -7.84
C VAL A 244 -26.66 -8.11 -7.52
N LEU A 245 -25.71 -7.55 -8.28
CA LEU A 245 -24.27 -7.72 -8.03
C LEU A 245 -23.85 -7.19 -6.66
N HIS A 246 -24.38 -6.04 -6.24
CA HIS A 246 -24.12 -5.48 -4.92
C HIS A 246 -24.58 -6.42 -3.79
N PHE A 247 -25.84 -6.85 -3.85
CA PHE A 247 -26.39 -7.76 -2.83
C PHE A 247 -25.76 -9.15 -2.89
N MET A 248 -25.41 -9.66 -4.08
CA MET A 248 -24.62 -10.88 -4.21
C MET A 248 -23.26 -10.75 -3.52
N GLY A 249 -22.62 -9.58 -3.59
CA GLY A 249 -21.38 -9.32 -2.86
C GLY A 249 -21.55 -9.45 -1.36
N ILE A 250 -22.57 -8.78 -0.80
CA ILE A 250 -22.91 -8.85 0.63
C ILE A 250 -23.23 -10.30 1.05
N SER A 251 -24.06 -11.01 0.28
CA SER A 251 -24.40 -12.41 0.55
C SER A 251 -23.17 -13.32 0.47
N THR A 252 -22.29 -13.11 -0.51
CA THR A 252 -21.05 -13.88 -0.65
C THR A 252 -20.11 -13.66 0.53
N ALA A 253 -20.06 -12.44 1.09
CA ALA A 253 -19.29 -12.15 2.29
C ALA A 253 -19.71 -13.08 3.46
N CYS A 254 -21.02 -13.21 3.67
CA CYS A 254 -21.57 -14.07 4.74
C CYS A 254 -21.25 -15.55 4.50
N LEU A 255 -21.25 -15.99 3.23
CA LEU A 255 -20.99 -17.38 2.86
C LEU A 255 -19.50 -17.72 2.74
N ALA A 256 -18.61 -16.72 2.74
CA ALA A 256 -17.16 -16.91 2.56
C ALA A 256 -16.44 -17.30 3.85
N ALA A 257 -17.12 -17.31 5.00
CA ALA A 257 -16.57 -17.78 6.26
C ALA A 257 -16.19 -19.27 6.17
N PRO A 258 -14.97 -19.68 6.58
CA PRO A 258 -14.58 -21.08 6.57
C PRO A 258 -15.48 -21.95 7.48
N PRO A 259 -15.80 -23.19 7.07
CA PRO A 259 -15.53 -23.78 5.76
C PRO A 259 -16.50 -23.26 4.69
N ALA A 260 -15.97 -22.64 3.63
CA ALA A 260 -16.77 -22.15 2.50
C ALA A 260 -16.63 -23.06 1.27
N PRO A 261 -17.69 -23.26 0.47
CA PRO A 261 -17.57 -23.95 -0.82
C PRO A 261 -16.55 -23.25 -1.73
N TRP A 262 -15.71 -24.01 -2.44
CA TRP A 262 -14.65 -23.45 -3.29
C TRP A 262 -15.15 -22.36 -4.25
N LEU A 263 -16.32 -22.55 -4.85
CA LEU A 263 -16.91 -21.57 -5.78
C LEU A 263 -17.20 -20.23 -5.09
N VAL A 264 -17.71 -20.26 -3.86
CA VAL A 264 -17.96 -19.06 -3.04
C VAL A 264 -16.64 -18.37 -2.71
N THR A 265 -15.61 -19.14 -2.35
CA THR A 265 -14.26 -18.59 -2.09
C THR A 265 -13.68 -17.92 -3.34
N GLN A 266 -13.83 -18.51 -4.53
CA GLN A 266 -13.35 -17.89 -5.77
C GLN A 266 -14.11 -16.60 -6.09
N ALA A 267 -15.44 -16.60 -5.96
CA ALA A 267 -16.27 -15.42 -6.19
C ALA A 267 -15.93 -14.31 -5.19
N TRP A 268 -15.75 -14.66 -3.91
CA TRP A 268 -15.32 -13.74 -2.86
C TRP A 268 -13.97 -13.12 -3.18
N VAL A 269 -12.92 -13.93 -3.31
CA VAL A 269 -11.54 -13.46 -3.43
C VAL A 269 -11.33 -12.66 -4.71
N ARG A 270 -11.94 -13.09 -5.82
CA ARG A 270 -11.69 -12.48 -7.13
C ARG A 270 -12.63 -11.31 -7.40
N VAL A 271 -13.93 -11.46 -7.15
CA VAL A 271 -14.98 -10.52 -7.61
C VAL A 271 -15.42 -9.58 -6.49
N PHE A 272 -15.97 -10.15 -5.42
CA PHE A 272 -16.76 -9.37 -4.49
C PHE A 272 -15.92 -8.69 -3.41
N LYS A 273 -14.82 -9.30 -2.95
CA LYS A 273 -13.93 -8.67 -1.95
C LYS A 273 -13.34 -7.35 -2.47
N PRO A 274 -12.71 -7.27 -3.66
CA PRO A 274 -12.19 -5.99 -4.15
C PRO A 274 -13.28 -4.93 -4.34
N TYR A 275 -14.48 -5.34 -4.80
CA TYR A 275 -15.63 -4.45 -4.95
C TYR A 275 -16.10 -3.90 -3.58
N LEU A 276 -16.29 -4.77 -2.60
CA LEU A 276 -16.72 -4.37 -1.26
C LEU A 276 -15.64 -3.59 -0.52
N GLU A 277 -14.36 -3.87 -0.73
CA GLU A 277 -13.25 -3.05 -0.21
C GLU A 277 -13.33 -1.63 -0.78
N PHE A 278 -13.58 -1.51 -2.09
CA PHE A 278 -13.76 -0.22 -2.75
C PHE A 278 -14.96 0.58 -2.22
N VAL A 279 -16.12 -0.07 -2.01
CA VAL A 279 -17.30 0.59 -1.42
C VAL A 279 -17.32 0.60 0.11
N TYR A 280 -16.21 0.19 0.74
CA TYR A 280 -16.02 0.26 2.18
C TYR A 280 -17.02 -0.59 3.01
N LEU A 281 -17.38 -1.78 2.50
CA LEU A 281 -18.36 -2.69 3.10
C LEU A 281 -17.76 -4.01 3.65
N VAL A 282 -16.44 -4.21 3.60
CA VAL A 282 -15.82 -5.44 4.14
C VAL A 282 -15.71 -5.41 5.67
N ASN A 283 -15.65 -4.23 6.29
CA ASN A 283 -15.28 -4.12 7.70
C ASN A 283 -16.44 -4.25 8.69
N ALA A 284 -17.67 -3.97 8.26
CA ALA A 284 -18.81 -3.85 9.17
C ALA A 284 -19.20 -5.19 9.82
N TYR A 285 -18.96 -6.33 9.17
CA TYR A 285 -19.54 -7.60 9.64
C TYR A 285 -18.89 -8.16 10.91
N HIS A 286 -17.60 -7.91 11.14
CA HIS A 286 -16.89 -8.46 12.30
C HIS A 286 -17.36 -7.90 13.65
N PHE A 287 -17.91 -6.69 13.68
CA PHE A 287 -18.33 -6.02 14.91
C PHE A 287 -19.79 -6.30 15.29
N TYR A 288 -20.61 -6.76 14.35
CA TYR A 288 -22.02 -7.08 14.59
C TYR A 288 -22.28 -8.59 14.69
N ALA A 289 -21.23 -9.41 14.61
CA ALA A 289 -21.33 -10.83 14.88
C ALA A 289 -21.61 -11.07 16.38
N PRO A 290 -22.36 -12.12 16.76
CA PRO A 290 -22.65 -12.45 18.16
C PRO A 290 -21.39 -12.76 18.99
N ASP A 291 -20.26 -12.99 18.34
CA ASP A 291 -18.94 -13.19 18.94
C ASP A 291 -17.94 -12.23 18.27
N PRO A 292 -17.85 -10.96 18.73
CA PRO A 292 -16.95 -10.00 18.14
C PRO A 292 -15.49 -10.42 18.38
N ASN A 293 -14.71 -10.55 17.31
CA ASN A 293 -13.29 -10.83 17.43
C ASN A 293 -12.54 -9.65 18.08
N ALA A 294 -11.33 -9.93 18.58
CA ALA A 294 -10.38 -8.92 19.02
C ALA A 294 -10.18 -7.85 17.93
N SER A 295 -10.11 -6.58 18.34
CA SER A 295 -9.90 -5.48 17.39
C SER A 295 -8.43 -5.42 16.96
N THR A 296 -8.16 -5.21 15.67
CA THR A 296 -6.79 -5.08 15.18
C THR A 296 -6.35 -3.61 15.19
N HIS A 297 -5.14 -3.36 15.67
CA HIS A 297 -4.43 -2.08 15.58
C HIS A 297 -3.12 -2.26 14.81
N LEU A 298 -2.58 -1.16 14.31
CA LEU A 298 -1.22 -1.07 13.78
C LEU A 298 -0.44 -0.03 14.57
N TRP A 299 0.67 -0.46 15.16
CA TRP A 299 1.60 0.43 15.83
C TRP A 299 2.87 0.53 15.00
N PHE A 300 3.28 1.76 14.75
CA PHE A 300 4.48 2.11 14.01
C PHE A 300 5.44 2.76 14.97
N ARG A 301 6.62 2.17 15.16
CA ARG A 301 7.75 2.82 15.83
C ARG A 301 8.68 3.37 14.77
N LEU A 302 8.63 4.68 14.58
CA LEU A 302 9.48 5.42 13.68
C LEU A 302 10.83 5.60 14.36
N ILE A 303 11.90 5.20 13.69
CA ILE A 303 13.27 5.31 14.19
C ILE A 303 13.94 6.48 13.48
N TYR A 304 14.46 7.40 14.27
CA TYR A 304 15.25 8.55 13.84
C TYR A 304 16.68 8.40 14.33
N GLU A 305 17.57 9.17 13.73
CA GLU A 305 18.97 9.28 14.12
C GLU A 305 19.24 10.76 14.39
N ASP A 306 19.73 11.07 15.60
CA ASP A 306 20.14 12.44 15.95
C ASP A 306 21.46 12.82 15.27
N THR A 307 21.93 14.05 15.51
CA THR A 307 23.19 14.55 14.95
C THR A 307 24.42 13.80 15.44
N ASP A 308 24.32 13.10 16.57
CA ASP A 308 25.41 12.34 17.20
C ASP A 308 25.40 10.85 16.77
N GLY A 309 24.42 10.45 15.95
CA GLY A 309 24.26 9.08 15.46
C GLY A 309 23.47 8.16 16.39
N ASN A 310 22.91 8.67 17.49
CA ASN A 310 22.07 7.87 18.38
C ASN A 310 20.68 7.68 17.76
N SER A 311 20.14 6.47 17.93
CA SER A 311 18.81 6.15 17.40
C SER A 311 17.71 6.46 18.42
N HIS A 312 16.76 7.28 18.03
CA HIS A 312 15.57 7.65 18.82
C HIS A 312 14.31 7.05 18.20
N GLY A 313 13.28 6.84 19.01
CA GLY A 313 12.06 6.23 18.53
C GLY A 313 10.81 7.03 18.89
N TRP A 314 9.88 7.13 17.94
CA TRP A 314 8.59 7.80 18.10
C TRP A 314 7.44 6.86 17.72
N TRP A 315 6.34 6.89 18.48
CA TRP A 315 5.20 5.97 18.28
C TRP A 315 4.05 6.65 17.52
N TYR A 316 3.58 5.98 16.46
CA TYR A 316 2.34 6.30 15.77
C TYR A 316 1.40 5.10 15.80
N LYS A 317 0.16 5.28 16.25
CA LYS A 317 -0.83 4.19 16.42
C LYS A 317 -2.05 4.41 15.53
N VAL A 318 -2.54 3.34 14.93
CA VAL A 318 -3.70 3.35 14.01
C VAL A 318 -4.68 2.23 14.41
N PRO A 319 -5.96 2.53 14.70
CA PRO A 319 -6.48 3.88 14.97
C PRO A 319 -5.77 4.52 16.18
N HIS A 320 -5.83 5.85 16.29
CA HIS A 320 -5.22 6.54 17.42
C HIS A 320 -6.19 6.51 18.61
N VAL A 321 -5.84 5.69 19.59
CA VAL A 321 -6.53 5.58 20.87
C VAL A 321 -5.54 5.98 21.96
N ASP A 322 -5.94 6.91 22.83
CA ASP A 322 -5.10 7.32 23.96
C ASP A 322 -5.05 6.24 25.05
N GLU A 323 -4.26 6.50 26.09
CA GLU A 323 -4.15 5.57 27.22
C GLU A 323 -5.45 5.39 27.99
N GLN A 324 -6.42 6.30 27.85
CA GLN A 324 -7.74 6.24 28.48
C GLN A 324 -8.79 5.56 27.59
N GLY A 325 -8.40 5.06 26.41
CA GLY A 325 -9.32 4.43 25.47
C GLY A 325 -10.13 5.43 24.63
N ARG A 326 -9.81 6.73 24.67
CA ARG A 326 -10.51 7.76 23.90
C ARG A 326 -9.96 7.84 22.49
N ILE A 327 -10.88 7.98 21.54
CA ILE A 327 -10.56 8.18 20.12
C ILE A 327 -10.26 9.65 19.86
N HIS A 328 -9.15 9.91 19.18
CA HIS A 328 -8.71 11.27 18.81
C HIS A 328 -8.80 11.47 17.30
N HIS A 329 -9.98 11.20 16.75
CA HIS A 329 -10.28 11.39 15.34
C HIS A 329 -11.24 12.56 15.16
N THR A 330 -11.12 13.28 14.05
CA THR A 330 -11.92 14.50 13.81
C THR A 330 -13.40 14.14 13.65
N VAL A 331 -13.66 12.97 13.07
CA VAL A 331 -15.00 12.41 12.85
C VAL A 331 -14.99 10.90 13.10
N ASP A 332 -16.09 10.34 13.57
CA ASP A 332 -16.21 8.89 13.84
C ASP A 332 -15.92 8.03 12.60
N LEU A 333 -16.27 8.53 11.41
CA LEU A 333 -16.01 7.83 10.15
C LEU A 333 -14.50 7.66 9.89
N GLU A 334 -13.66 8.56 10.38
CA GLU A 334 -12.21 8.47 10.27
C GLU A 334 -11.68 7.33 11.14
N TYR A 335 -12.17 7.20 12.38
CA TYR A 335 -11.86 6.06 13.25
C TYR A 335 -12.22 4.73 12.59
N VAL A 336 -13.45 4.62 12.05
CA VAL A 336 -13.90 3.41 11.38
C VAL A 336 -13.00 3.11 10.17
N ARG A 337 -12.63 4.12 9.37
CA ARG A 337 -11.68 3.99 8.23
C ARG A 337 -10.34 3.41 8.64
N PHE A 338 -9.73 3.95 9.69
CA PHE A 338 -8.47 3.42 10.19
C PHE A 338 -8.61 2.00 10.74
N LEU A 339 -9.72 1.68 11.42
CA LEU A 339 -10.02 0.34 11.87
C LEU A 339 -10.16 -0.66 10.70
N ALA A 340 -10.72 -0.25 9.57
CA ALA A 340 -10.76 -1.12 8.38
C ALA A 340 -9.39 -1.35 7.77
N MET A 341 -8.51 -0.35 7.83
CA MET A 341 -7.15 -0.51 7.34
C MET A 341 -6.37 -1.54 8.15
N THR A 342 -6.55 -1.57 9.47
CA THR A 342 -5.87 -2.54 10.34
C THR A 342 -6.40 -3.96 10.13
N GLU A 343 -7.71 -4.13 9.97
CA GLU A 343 -8.32 -5.43 9.63
C GLU A 343 -7.88 -5.95 8.25
N SER A 344 -7.56 -5.03 7.34
CA SER A 344 -7.06 -5.38 6.00
C SER A 344 -5.73 -6.16 6.02
N VAL A 345 -4.97 -6.08 7.13
CA VAL A 345 -3.70 -6.81 7.36
C VAL A 345 -3.81 -7.87 8.45
N ALA A 346 -5.03 -8.18 8.90
CA ALA A 346 -5.28 -9.17 9.93
C ALA A 346 -5.12 -10.62 9.46
N HIS A 347 -5.04 -10.84 8.15
CA HIS A 347 -4.98 -12.18 7.57
C HIS A 347 -3.55 -12.75 7.67
N SER A 348 -3.44 -13.85 8.40
CA SER A 348 -2.19 -14.59 8.54
C SER A 348 -2.13 -15.75 7.54
N ALA A 349 -0.95 -16.00 6.98
CA ALA A 349 -0.64 -17.18 6.21
C ALA A 349 -0.66 -18.42 7.10
N THR A 350 -0.89 -19.59 6.48
CA THR A 350 -0.74 -20.88 7.16
C THR A 350 0.67 -20.99 7.74
N LEU A 351 0.75 -21.27 9.04
CA LEU A 351 2.03 -21.44 9.71
C LEU A 351 2.76 -22.67 9.15
N PRO A 352 4.09 -22.58 8.92
CA PRO A 352 4.87 -23.75 8.57
C PRO A 352 4.84 -24.76 9.72
N PRO A 353 4.99 -26.07 9.43
CA PRO A 353 5.05 -27.07 10.48
C PRO A 353 6.22 -26.77 11.43
N PRO A 354 6.06 -27.04 12.74
CA PRO A 354 7.10 -26.76 13.74
C PRO A 354 8.38 -27.56 13.52
N PHE A 355 8.27 -28.68 12.79
CA PHE A 355 9.38 -29.52 12.42
C PHE A 355 9.40 -29.79 10.92
N LEU A 356 10.59 -29.91 10.36
CA LEU A 356 10.87 -30.32 8.99
C LEU A 356 11.60 -31.66 9.00
N LEU A 357 11.46 -32.44 7.94
CA LEU A 357 12.35 -33.57 7.67
C LEU A 357 13.54 -33.06 6.87
N ASP A 358 14.75 -33.32 7.35
CA ASP A 358 15.96 -33.04 6.59
C ASP A 358 16.18 -34.10 5.48
N ASN A 359 17.26 -33.96 4.71
CA ASN A 359 17.59 -34.89 3.63
C ASN A 359 17.89 -36.33 4.11
N LEU A 360 18.11 -36.53 5.41
CA LEU A 360 18.35 -37.83 6.04
C LEU A 360 17.07 -38.41 6.67
N GLY A 361 15.92 -37.73 6.52
CA GLY A 361 14.67 -38.10 7.15
C GLY A 361 14.64 -37.82 8.66
N GLN A 362 15.60 -37.06 9.20
CA GLN A 362 15.61 -36.66 10.59
C GLN A 362 14.71 -35.45 10.79
N THR A 363 14.00 -35.44 11.92
CA THR A 363 13.11 -34.33 12.29
C THR A 363 13.95 -33.21 12.88
N ILE A 364 14.01 -32.07 12.19
CA ILE A 364 14.69 -30.84 12.65
C ILE A 364 13.66 -29.75 12.96
N PRO A 365 13.87 -28.92 14.00
CA PRO A 365 12.95 -27.81 14.27
C PRO A 365 13.00 -26.81 13.12
N HIS A 366 11.83 -26.31 12.72
CA HIS A 366 11.76 -25.32 11.65
C HIS A 366 12.48 -24.02 12.09
N PRO A 367 13.34 -23.41 11.25
CA PRO A 367 14.25 -22.32 11.65
C PRO A 367 13.57 -21.15 12.37
N LEU A 368 12.35 -20.78 11.92
CA LEU A 368 11.53 -19.75 12.55
C LEU A 368 11.32 -19.97 14.06
N TYR A 369 10.95 -21.20 14.46
CA TYR A 369 10.71 -21.54 15.86
C TYR A 369 12.03 -21.72 16.61
N HIS A 370 13.00 -22.38 15.98
CA HIS A 370 14.30 -22.63 16.60
C HIS A 370 14.98 -21.33 17.05
N ARG A 371 15.04 -20.31 16.18
CA ARG A 371 15.67 -19.02 16.50
C ARG A 371 14.95 -18.30 17.63
N ARG A 372 13.61 -18.29 17.62
CA ARG A 372 12.84 -17.67 18.70
C ARG A 372 13.09 -18.32 20.06
N LEU A 373 13.16 -19.66 20.08
CA LEU A 373 13.37 -20.43 21.31
C LEU A 373 14.76 -20.19 21.91
N GLN A 374 15.77 -19.94 21.08
CA GLN A 374 17.13 -19.57 21.55
C GLN A 374 17.17 -18.23 22.29
N LEU A 375 16.18 -17.36 22.08
CA LEU A 375 16.10 -16.02 22.68
C LEU A 375 15.22 -15.97 23.93
N LEU A 376 14.75 -17.13 24.38
CA LEU A 376 14.06 -17.23 25.65
C LEU A 376 15.03 -16.99 26.81
N PRO A 377 14.56 -16.39 27.91
CA PRO A 377 15.35 -16.27 29.13
C PRO A 377 15.59 -17.67 29.75
N LEU A 378 16.62 -18.36 29.28
CA LEU A 378 17.08 -19.65 29.82
C LEU A 378 17.93 -19.40 31.08
N ARG A 379 17.27 -19.29 32.25
CA ARG A 379 17.84 -19.18 33.62
C ARG A 379 18.64 -17.89 33.95
N VAL A 380 18.60 -17.54 35.25
CA VAL A 380 18.90 -16.25 35.90
C VAL A 380 20.36 -15.73 35.81
N ALA A 381 21.29 -16.39 35.11
CA ALA A 381 22.73 -16.08 35.26
C ALA A 381 23.56 -15.99 33.97
N GLN A 382 22.94 -15.86 32.79
CA GLN A 382 23.72 -15.58 31.58
C GLN A 382 23.88 -14.06 31.41
N PRO A 383 25.11 -13.55 31.21
CA PRO A 383 25.33 -12.14 30.93
C PRO A 383 24.57 -11.71 29.68
N ASP A 384 24.06 -10.47 29.68
CA ASP A 384 23.25 -9.84 28.63
C ASP A 384 24.01 -9.60 27.29
N ASN A 385 25.05 -10.39 26.99
CA ASN A 385 25.91 -10.24 25.81
C ASN A 385 25.22 -10.65 24.49
N VAL A 386 23.90 -10.80 24.46
CA VAL A 386 23.15 -11.08 23.22
C VAL A 386 22.69 -9.74 22.64
N PRO A 387 22.93 -9.44 21.35
CA PRO A 387 22.53 -8.15 20.75
C PRO A 387 21.01 -7.93 20.70
N TRP A 388 20.22 -8.97 21.00
CA TRP A 388 18.77 -8.98 20.96
C TRP A 388 18.19 -9.08 22.37
N PRO A 389 17.10 -8.34 22.67
CA PRO A 389 16.47 -8.39 23.99
C PRO A 389 15.84 -9.75 24.22
N ARG A 390 16.07 -10.43 25.35
CA ARG A 390 15.40 -11.71 25.64
C ARG A 390 13.91 -11.48 25.93
N ILE A 391 13.04 -12.08 25.12
CA ILE A 391 11.58 -11.92 25.21
C ILE A 391 10.97 -13.26 25.63
N PRO A 392 10.22 -13.35 26.74
CA PRO A 392 9.55 -14.57 27.16
C PRO A 392 8.43 -14.95 26.19
N LEU A 393 8.00 -16.20 26.24
CA LEU A 393 6.73 -16.59 25.63
C LEU A 393 5.58 -16.10 26.52
N HIS A 394 4.48 -15.70 25.91
CA HIS A 394 3.26 -15.45 26.66
C HIS A 394 2.78 -16.75 27.32
N PRO A 395 2.52 -16.77 28.64
CA PRO A 395 2.25 -18.02 29.37
C PRO A 395 0.90 -18.66 28.98
N ARG A 396 -0.07 -17.86 28.50
CA ARG A 396 -1.42 -18.33 28.15
C ARG A 396 -1.58 -18.85 26.71
N PHE A 397 -0.60 -18.63 25.84
CA PHE A 397 -0.69 -19.03 24.43
C PHE A 397 0.31 -20.13 24.12
N SER A 398 -0.09 -21.12 23.33
CA SER A 398 0.86 -22.09 22.79
C SER A 398 1.88 -21.40 21.88
N GLN A 399 3.05 -21.99 21.68
CA GLN A 399 4.10 -21.43 20.81
C GLN A 399 3.57 -21.13 19.40
N MET A 400 2.70 -21.99 18.87
CA MET A 400 2.11 -21.81 17.54
C MET A 400 1.15 -20.61 17.48
N GLN A 401 0.39 -20.35 18.55
CA GLN A 401 -0.52 -19.20 18.61
C GLN A 401 0.23 -17.86 18.73
N GLN A 402 1.51 -17.90 19.14
CA GLN A 402 2.35 -16.72 19.28
C GLN A 402 3.07 -16.32 17.98
N VAL A 403 2.74 -16.97 16.86
CA VAL A 403 3.29 -16.66 15.54
C VAL A 403 2.16 -16.24 14.60
N SER A 404 2.35 -15.14 13.88
CA SER A 404 1.41 -14.66 12.87
C SER A 404 2.16 -14.14 11.64
N ILE A 405 2.35 -15.01 10.65
CA ILE A 405 2.99 -14.64 9.38
C ILE A 405 1.96 -13.91 8.51
N PRO A 406 2.20 -12.67 8.03
CA PRO A 406 1.28 -11.98 7.14
C PRO A 406 1.22 -12.66 5.77
N THR A 407 0.02 -12.70 5.16
CA THR A 407 -0.13 -13.08 3.75
C THR A 407 0.59 -12.09 2.82
N GLU A 408 0.89 -12.50 1.57
CA GLU A 408 1.52 -11.61 0.58
C GLU A 408 0.73 -10.31 0.33
N ASP A 409 -0.60 -10.39 0.35
CA ASP A 409 -1.47 -9.21 0.25
C ASP A 409 -1.32 -8.30 1.48
N SER A 410 -1.30 -8.88 2.69
CA SER A 410 -1.05 -8.13 3.92
C SER A 410 0.33 -7.47 3.91
N LYS A 411 1.38 -8.15 3.42
CA LYS A 411 2.73 -7.57 3.26
C LYS A 411 2.73 -6.35 2.32
N ARG A 412 2.03 -6.41 1.19
CA ARG A 412 1.90 -5.27 0.26
C ARG A 412 1.17 -4.08 0.89
N ARG A 413 0.11 -4.34 1.66
CA ARG A 413 -0.64 -3.32 2.40
C ARG A 413 0.22 -2.70 3.50
N LEU A 414 0.91 -3.52 4.31
CA LEU A 414 1.87 -3.07 5.31
C LEU A 414 2.95 -2.17 4.68
N ALA A 415 3.57 -2.61 3.58
CA ALA A 415 4.52 -1.79 2.83
C ALA A 415 3.94 -0.42 2.41
N SER A 416 2.69 -0.39 1.96
CA SER A 416 2.01 0.87 1.60
C SER A 416 1.73 1.75 2.81
N PHE A 417 1.29 1.17 3.93
CA PHE A 417 1.05 1.92 5.17
C PHE A 417 2.35 2.46 5.74
N THR A 418 3.43 1.68 5.69
CA THR A 418 4.76 2.15 6.08
C THR A 418 5.22 3.32 5.22
N ARG A 419 5.07 3.25 3.88
CA ARG A 419 5.37 4.40 3.00
C ARG A 419 4.61 5.64 3.41
N PHE A 420 3.32 5.51 3.70
CA PHE A 420 2.48 6.63 4.14
C PHE A 420 3.02 7.22 5.45
N VAL A 421 3.25 6.39 6.46
CA VAL A 421 3.74 6.83 7.79
C VAL A 421 5.14 7.45 7.69
N ALA A 422 6.05 6.82 6.96
CA ALA A 422 7.41 7.31 6.76
C ALA A 422 7.45 8.64 6.00
N ARG A 423 6.53 8.86 5.05
CA ARG A 423 6.39 10.16 4.37
C ARG A 423 5.79 11.21 5.29
N LYS A 424 4.71 10.89 5.99
CA LYS A 424 4.01 11.80 6.91
C LYS A 424 4.91 12.32 8.03
N TYR A 425 5.87 11.49 8.46
CA TYR A 425 6.78 11.81 9.55
C TYR A 425 8.24 11.63 9.11
N ASN A 426 8.57 12.06 7.88
CA ASN A 426 9.95 12.06 7.41
C ASN A 426 10.84 13.01 8.23
N ILE A 427 10.21 14.03 8.84
CA ILE A 427 10.78 14.96 9.81
C ILE A 427 10.14 14.66 11.17
N HIS A 428 10.94 14.57 12.22
CA HIS A 428 10.41 14.35 13.57
C HIS A 428 9.56 15.56 13.99
N PRO A 429 8.37 15.37 14.59
CA PRO A 429 7.49 16.47 14.97
C PRO A 429 8.14 17.52 15.89
N GLU A 430 9.06 17.07 16.76
CA GLU A 430 9.70 17.91 17.78
C GLU A 430 11.18 18.21 17.50
N HIS A 431 11.83 17.44 16.61
CA HIS A 431 13.30 17.49 16.40
C HIS A 431 13.63 17.50 14.91
N ARG A 432 13.58 18.70 14.30
CA ARG A 432 13.70 18.86 12.84
C ARG A 432 15.06 18.46 12.27
N ASP A 433 16.08 18.44 13.10
CA ASP A 433 17.47 18.05 12.81
C ASP A 433 17.66 16.53 12.78
N TRP A 434 16.73 15.75 13.30
CA TRP A 434 16.82 14.30 13.31
C TRP A 434 16.50 13.69 11.95
N ARG A 435 17.30 12.71 11.54
CA ARG A 435 17.15 12.00 10.27
C ARG A 435 16.28 10.76 10.44
N PHE A 436 15.21 10.65 9.67
CA PHE A 436 14.42 9.42 9.60
C PHE A 436 15.26 8.23 9.09
N LYS A 437 15.18 7.08 9.77
CA LYS A 437 15.96 5.87 9.47
C LYS A 437 15.09 4.70 9.01
N SER A 438 14.07 4.33 9.79
CA SER A 438 13.24 3.15 9.51
C SER A 438 11.91 3.16 10.29
N VAL A 439 11.00 2.24 9.98
CA VAL A 439 9.76 2.01 10.75
C VAL A 439 9.67 0.54 11.16
N LYS A 440 9.63 0.28 12.47
CA LYS A 440 9.23 -1.03 13.00
C LYS A 440 7.71 -1.08 13.08
N VAL A 441 7.10 -2.09 12.46
CA VAL A 441 5.64 -2.23 12.39
C VAL A 441 5.19 -3.38 13.27
N TYR A 442 4.14 -3.16 14.05
CA TYR A 442 3.50 -4.14 14.90
C TYR A 442 2.02 -4.21 14.58
N ARG A 443 1.50 -5.40 14.33
CA ARG A 443 0.05 -5.65 14.33
C ARG A 443 -0.34 -6.01 15.74
N VAL A 444 -1.27 -5.28 16.32
CA VAL A 444 -1.65 -5.48 17.72
C VAL A 444 -3.09 -5.94 17.78
N LEU A 445 -3.32 -7.14 18.29
CA LEU A 445 -4.67 -7.58 18.63
C LEU A 445 -5.02 -7.02 20.00
N HIS A 446 -6.15 -6.36 20.09
CA HIS A 446 -6.72 -5.91 21.36
C HIS A 446 -7.87 -6.84 21.73
N GLU A 447 -7.57 -7.78 22.63
CA GLU A 447 -8.54 -8.77 23.09
C GLU A 447 -9.64 -8.12 23.91
N ILE A 448 -10.87 -8.60 23.70
CA ILE A 448 -11.99 -8.22 24.53
C ILE A 448 -11.78 -8.92 25.89
N PRO A 449 -11.70 -8.18 27.01
CA PRO A 449 -11.49 -8.79 28.30
C PRO A 449 -12.66 -9.72 28.62
N PRO A 450 -12.41 -10.98 29.04
CA PRO A 450 -13.47 -11.82 29.54
C PRO A 450 -14.02 -11.22 30.85
N VAL A 451 -15.27 -11.57 31.20
CA VAL A 451 -16.00 -10.95 32.31
C VAL A 451 -15.23 -11.05 33.62
N GLU A 452 -14.48 -12.12 33.84
CA GLU A 452 -13.68 -12.35 35.02
C GLU A 452 -12.60 -11.27 35.22
N LEU A 453 -11.98 -10.78 34.13
CA LEU A 453 -10.97 -9.71 34.24
C LEU A 453 -11.63 -8.38 34.61
N LEU A 454 -12.82 -8.10 34.07
CA LEU A 454 -13.59 -6.90 34.42
C LEU A 454 -14.05 -6.93 35.88
N VAL A 455 -14.51 -8.09 36.38
CA VAL A 455 -14.87 -8.30 37.79
C VAL A 455 -13.67 -8.08 38.71
N ASN A 456 -12.46 -8.45 38.27
CA ASN A 456 -11.22 -8.20 38.99
C ASN A 456 -10.68 -6.77 38.82
N GLY A 457 -11.44 -5.86 38.22
CA GLY A 457 -11.06 -4.45 38.07
C GLY A 457 -9.97 -4.19 37.02
N ILE A 458 -9.65 -5.16 36.16
CA ILE A 458 -8.76 -4.95 35.03
C ILE A 458 -9.51 -4.15 33.97
N PRO A 459 -9.02 -2.96 33.59
CA PRO A 459 -9.75 -2.11 32.67
C PRO A 459 -9.65 -2.64 31.22
N PRO A 460 -10.60 -2.33 30.33
CA PRO A 460 -10.58 -2.83 28.95
C PRO A 460 -9.37 -2.39 28.11
N ASN A 461 -8.68 -1.33 28.51
CA ASN A 461 -7.46 -0.80 27.89
C ASN A 461 -6.18 -1.29 28.58
N ASP A 462 -6.27 -2.35 29.38
CA ASP A 462 -5.11 -2.93 30.04
C ASP A 462 -4.02 -3.35 29.04
N PRO A 463 -2.73 -3.01 29.27
CA PRO A 463 -1.65 -3.38 28.36
C PRO A 463 -1.53 -4.89 28.09
N GLN A 464 -1.95 -5.76 29.00
CA GLN A 464 -1.94 -7.22 28.78
C GLN A 464 -2.93 -7.69 27.71
N LEU A 465 -3.98 -6.90 27.47
CA LEU A 465 -4.99 -7.19 26.43
C LEU A 465 -4.50 -6.82 25.03
N TYR A 466 -3.35 -6.14 24.93
CA TYR A 466 -2.71 -5.83 23.65
C TYR A 466 -1.65 -6.88 23.36
N LEU A 467 -1.87 -7.62 22.27
CA LEU A 467 -1.02 -8.71 21.78
C LEU A 467 -0.30 -8.27 20.49
N PRO A 468 0.85 -7.59 20.60
CA PRO A 468 1.58 -7.07 19.46
C PRO A 468 2.43 -8.17 18.79
N TYR A 469 2.15 -8.41 17.52
CA TYR A 469 2.94 -9.24 16.62
C TYR A 469 3.86 -8.35 15.80
N PHE A 470 5.17 -8.57 15.89
CA PHE A 470 6.12 -7.80 15.09
C PHE A 470 6.04 -8.21 13.61
N MET A 471 5.77 -7.25 12.73
CA MET A 471 5.54 -7.49 11.30
C MET A 471 6.74 -7.17 10.42
N GLY A 472 7.76 -6.53 10.99
CA GLY A 472 9.05 -6.27 10.33
C GLY A 472 9.54 -4.84 10.50
N ASN A 473 10.80 -4.64 10.10
CA ASN A 473 11.43 -3.33 10.04
C ASN A 473 11.52 -2.90 8.56
N PHE A 474 10.94 -1.75 8.25
CA PHE A 474 10.80 -1.25 6.89
C PHE A 474 11.56 0.06 6.71
N ASP A 475 12.05 0.31 5.50
CA ASP A 475 12.63 1.61 5.14
C ASP A 475 11.55 2.63 4.73
N SER A 476 11.96 3.85 4.35
CA SER A 476 11.06 4.90 3.90
C SER A 476 10.30 4.56 2.59
N SER A 477 10.80 3.60 1.81
CA SER A 477 10.14 3.09 0.61
C SER A 477 9.11 1.98 0.91
N GLY A 478 9.01 1.58 2.19
CA GLY A 478 8.14 0.49 2.62
C GLY A 478 8.65 -0.88 2.20
N GLU A 479 9.93 -1.00 1.81
CA GLU A 479 10.58 -2.30 1.64
C GLU A 479 11.04 -2.81 3.01
N LEU A 480 10.89 -4.11 3.24
CA LEU A 480 11.48 -4.75 4.42
C LEU A 480 13.00 -4.65 4.31
N ILE A 481 13.64 -4.02 5.30
CA ILE A 481 15.09 -3.81 5.32
C ILE A 481 15.82 -5.15 5.16
N PHE A 482 15.31 -6.17 5.85
CA PHE A 482 15.80 -7.54 5.73
C PHE A 482 15.69 -8.09 4.30
N GLU A 483 14.55 -7.95 3.62
CA GLU A 483 14.39 -8.49 2.25
C GLU A 483 15.31 -7.78 1.26
N LYS A 484 15.55 -6.48 1.46
CA LYS A 484 16.48 -5.68 0.68
C LYS A 484 17.91 -6.17 0.84
N GLU A 485 18.34 -6.43 2.08
CA GLU A 485 19.65 -7.02 2.37
C GLU A 485 19.77 -8.44 1.80
N ARG A 486 18.74 -9.27 1.98
CA ARG A 486 18.67 -10.62 1.41
C ARG A 486 18.76 -10.60 -0.13
N LYS A 487 18.09 -9.66 -0.79
CA LYS A 487 18.14 -9.50 -2.24
C LYS A 487 19.55 -9.13 -2.70
N LYS A 488 20.19 -8.16 -2.04
CA LYS A 488 21.60 -7.82 -2.29
C LYS A 488 22.52 -9.02 -2.11
N LEU A 489 22.32 -9.82 -1.05
CA LEU A 489 23.11 -11.03 -0.81
C LEU A 489 22.89 -12.11 -1.88
N LYS A 490 21.67 -12.27 -2.39
CA LYS A 490 21.38 -13.18 -3.51
C LYS A 490 22.01 -12.71 -4.80
N GLU A 491 21.92 -11.41 -5.12
CA GLU A 491 22.55 -10.81 -6.29
C GLU A 491 24.08 -10.94 -6.23
N PHE A 492 24.64 -10.75 -5.04
CA PHE A 492 26.05 -10.99 -4.74
C PHE A 492 26.43 -12.46 -4.96
N GLY A 493 25.67 -13.41 -4.41
CA GLY A 493 25.89 -14.85 -4.61
C GLY A 493 25.82 -15.27 -6.08
N ALA A 494 24.83 -14.77 -6.84
CA ALA A 494 24.72 -15.05 -8.27
C ALA A 494 25.88 -14.46 -9.09
N THR A 495 26.36 -13.27 -8.71
CA THR A 495 27.53 -12.64 -9.32
C THR A 495 28.79 -13.48 -9.07
N LEU A 496 28.94 -13.99 -7.86
CA LEU A 496 30.06 -14.86 -7.50
C LEU A 496 30.03 -16.18 -8.28
N GLU A 497 28.88 -16.85 -8.37
CA GLU A 497 28.74 -18.09 -9.16
C GLU A 497 29.12 -17.87 -10.63
N ARG A 498 28.71 -16.73 -11.20
CA ARG A 498 29.10 -16.33 -12.56
C ARG A 498 30.61 -16.16 -12.70
N LEU A 499 31.27 -15.46 -11.76
CA LEU A 499 32.72 -15.26 -11.78
C LEU A 499 33.48 -16.60 -11.64
N GLN A 500 32.99 -17.51 -10.81
CA GLN A 500 33.56 -18.86 -10.68
C GLN A 500 33.43 -19.66 -11.98
N GLN A 501 32.30 -19.56 -12.66
CA GLN A 501 32.10 -20.23 -13.95
C GLN A 501 32.99 -19.62 -15.05
N GLU A 502 33.13 -18.30 -15.10
CA GLU A 502 34.05 -17.62 -16.03
C GLU A 502 35.52 -18.01 -15.74
N ALA A 503 35.91 -18.12 -14.47
CA ALA A 503 37.23 -18.59 -14.06
C ALA A 503 37.51 -20.02 -14.54
N ARG A 504 36.52 -20.93 -14.43
CA ARG A 504 36.62 -22.31 -14.94
C ARG A 504 36.84 -22.35 -16.44
N VAL A 505 36.10 -21.55 -17.21
CA VAL A 505 36.29 -21.47 -18.67
C VAL A 505 37.68 -20.94 -19.03
N VAL A 506 38.19 -19.96 -18.28
CA VAL A 506 39.54 -19.39 -18.47
C VAL A 506 40.65 -20.40 -18.09
N ALA A 507 40.40 -21.29 -17.14
CA ALA A 507 41.36 -22.31 -16.71
C ALA A 507 41.50 -23.48 -17.71
N LEU A 508 40.44 -23.80 -18.46
CA LEU A 508 40.42 -24.93 -19.41
C LEU A 508 41.26 -24.71 -20.67
N ASP A 509 41.56 -23.47 -21.07
CA ASP A 509 42.38 -23.16 -22.25
C ASP A 509 43.32 -21.97 -21.98
N PRO A 510 44.49 -22.22 -21.35
CA PRO A 510 45.42 -21.17 -20.96
C PRO A 510 46.13 -20.48 -22.14
N ASN A 511 46.12 -21.09 -23.33
CA ASN A 511 46.90 -20.64 -24.49
C ASN A 511 46.10 -19.77 -25.47
N LYS A 512 44.79 -19.57 -25.24
CA LYS A 512 44.00 -18.67 -26.07
C LYS A 512 44.52 -17.22 -25.92
N PRO A 513 44.75 -16.47 -27.01
CA PRO A 513 45.30 -15.11 -26.92
C PRO A 513 44.41 -14.12 -26.14
N ASP A 514 43.10 -14.38 -26.07
CA ASP A 514 42.13 -13.59 -25.29
C ASP A 514 42.20 -13.82 -23.76
N THR A 515 42.93 -14.83 -23.32
CA THR A 515 42.92 -15.29 -21.92
C THR A 515 43.60 -14.30 -20.98
N LYS A 516 44.60 -13.53 -21.44
CA LYS A 516 45.28 -12.52 -20.63
C LYS A 516 44.34 -11.36 -20.23
N LYS A 517 43.55 -10.86 -21.19
CA LYS A 517 42.57 -9.80 -20.95
C LYS A 517 41.43 -10.28 -20.05
N LYS A 518 40.95 -11.51 -20.26
CA LYS A 518 39.94 -12.14 -19.40
C LYS A 518 40.45 -12.37 -17.97
N ARG A 519 41.70 -12.83 -17.79
CA ARG A 519 42.32 -12.96 -16.46
C ARG A 519 42.42 -11.63 -15.72
N GLN A 520 42.78 -10.55 -16.42
CA GLN A 520 42.85 -9.22 -15.81
C GLN A 520 41.46 -8.69 -15.41
N ALA A 521 40.45 -8.86 -16.26
CA ALA A 521 39.06 -8.51 -15.94
C ALA A 521 38.49 -9.33 -14.78
N LEU A 522 38.82 -10.62 -14.71
CA LEU A 522 38.44 -11.51 -13.63
C LEU A 522 39.11 -11.11 -12.30
N ALA A 523 40.40 -10.73 -12.34
CA ALA A 523 41.12 -10.24 -11.15
C ALA A 523 40.51 -8.93 -10.61
N GLN A 524 40.19 -7.98 -11.51
CA GLN A 524 39.52 -6.73 -11.13
C GLN A 524 38.13 -6.97 -10.55
N SER A 525 37.36 -7.90 -11.13
CA SER A 525 36.04 -8.27 -10.62
C SER A 525 36.12 -8.94 -9.24
N HIS A 526 37.14 -9.79 -9.02
CA HIS A 526 37.38 -10.42 -7.73
C HIS A 526 37.80 -9.41 -6.66
N GLU A 527 38.62 -8.42 -7.00
CA GLU A 527 39.01 -7.34 -6.09
C GLU A 527 37.81 -6.47 -5.70
N ALA A 528 36.97 -6.08 -6.67
CA ALA A 528 35.73 -5.34 -6.39
C ALA A 528 34.79 -6.15 -5.47
N LEU A 529 34.66 -7.46 -5.72
CA LEU A 529 33.87 -8.35 -4.88
C LEU A 529 34.43 -8.45 -3.46
N GLN A 530 35.76 -8.51 -3.30
CA GLN A 530 36.40 -8.48 -1.98
C GLN A 530 36.11 -7.18 -1.23
N GLN A 531 36.15 -6.03 -1.92
CA GLN A 531 35.80 -4.74 -1.30
C GLN A 531 34.34 -4.71 -0.83
N GLU A 532 33.42 -5.27 -1.62
CA GLU A 532 32.01 -5.38 -1.24
C GLU A 532 31.79 -6.32 -0.04
N VAL A 533 32.47 -7.47 -0.01
CA VAL A 533 32.44 -8.39 1.15
C VAL A 533 32.96 -7.68 2.40
N MET A 534 34.05 -6.92 2.29
CA MET A 534 34.60 -6.18 3.43
C MET A 534 33.63 -5.07 3.90
N ALA A 535 32.91 -4.42 2.98
CA ALA A 535 31.87 -3.45 3.34
C ALA A 535 30.68 -4.13 4.05
N ILE A 536 30.24 -5.29 3.57
CA ILE A 536 29.21 -6.11 4.24
C ILE A 536 29.71 -6.55 5.62
N HIS A 537 30.97 -6.96 5.74
CA HIS A 537 31.57 -7.37 7.01
C HIS A 537 31.61 -6.23 8.01
N ALA A 538 31.97 -5.01 7.58
CA ALA A 538 31.92 -3.81 8.41
C ALA A 538 30.49 -3.47 8.84
N GLN A 539 29.50 -3.65 7.95
CA GLN A 539 28.09 -3.44 8.27
C GLN A 539 27.58 -4.47 9.29
N VAL A 540 27.96 -5.74 9.15
CA VAL A 540 27.60 -6.81 10.08
C VAL A 540 28.29 -6.66 11.43
N ALA A 541 29.55 -6.24 11.44
CA ALA A 541 30.28 -5.93 12.66
C ALA A 541 29.59 -4.81 13.45
N ARG A 542 29.02 -3.80 12.77
CA ARG A 542 28.20 -2.74 13.39
C ARG A 542 26.89 -3.27 13.99
N LEU A 543 26.38 -4.41 13.51
CA LEU A 543 25.16 -5.05 14.05
C LEU A 543 25.43 -5.90 15.30
N ASN A 544 26.67 -5.92 15.84
CA ASN A 544 27.05 -6.56 17.11
C ASN A 544 26.70 -8.06 17.23
N VAL A 545 26.62 -8.78 16.11
CA VAL A 545 26.40 -10.23 16.13
C VAL A 545 27.75 -10.94 16.29
N ALA A 546 28.28 -10.97 17.52
CA ALA A 546 29.61 -11.51 17.82
C ALA A 546 29.86 -12.93 17.28
N ARG A 547 28.82 -13.79 17.31
CA ARG A 547 28.87 -15.14 16.73
C ARG A 547 29.05 -15.10 15.21
N ALA A 548 28.30 -14.25 14.54
CA ALA A 548 28.35 -14.19 13.11
C ALA A 548 29.58 -13.41 12.62
N ALA A 549 30.10 -12.47 13.41
CA ALA A 549 31.41 -11.89 13.19
C ALA A 549 32.51 -12.96 13.25
N SER A 550 32.45 -13.93 14.18
CA SER A 550 33.43 -15.02 14.22
C SER A 550 33.26 -16.02 13.08
N GLU A 551 32.03 -16.36 12.69
CA GLU A 551 31.77 -17.25 11.55
C GLU A 551 32.18 -16.59 10.21
N ILE A 552 31.91 -15.29 10.04
CA ILE A 552 32.36 -14.51 8.87
C ILE A 552 33.87 -14.34 8.89
N ASP A 553 34.50 -14.10 10.03
CA ASP A 553 35.96 -14.01 10.14
C ASP A 553 36.62 -15.36 9.82
N GLN A 554 36.11 -16.47 10.36
CA GLN A 554 36.58 -17.81 10.04
C GLN A 554 36.46 -18.10 8.55
N ALA A 555 35.31 -17.78 7.95
CA ALA A 555 35.11 -18.00 6.53
C ALA A 555 35.93 -17.03 5.66
N SER A 556 36.18 -15.80 6.12
CA SER A 556 37.09 -14.85 5.47
C SER A 556 38.53 -15.38 5.46
N ARG A 557 38.98 -15.99 6.57
CA ARG A 557 40.28 -16.68 6.64
C ARG A 557 40.33 -17.89 5.71
N GLN A 558 39.24 -18.67 5.62
CA GLN A 558 39.16 -19.79 4.69
C GLN A 558 39.22 -19.33 3.21
N ILE A 559 38.55 -18.23 2.86
CA ILE A 559 38.65 -17.61 1.53
C ILE A 559 40.08 -17.13 1.26
N ALA A 560 40.70 -16.43 2.21
CA ALA A 560 42.08 -15.95 2.07
C ALA A 560 43.08 -17.11 1.83
N ASN A 561 42.91 -18.21 2.57
CA ASN A 561 43.70 -19.42 2.39
C ASN A 561 43.44 -20.08 1.03
N ALA A 562 42.19 -20.18 0.60
CA ALA A 562 41.84 -20.73 -0.71
C ALA A 562 42.41 -19.88 -1.86
N VAL A 563 42.43 -18.55 -1.74
CA VAL A 563 43.06 -17.65 -2.71
C VAL A 563 44.59 -17.86 -2.75
N LEU A 564 45.24 -18.08 -1.61
CA LEU A 564 46.66 -18.43 -1.55
C LEU A 564 46.94 -19.79 -2.21
N GLU A 565 46.08 -20.78 -2.01
CA GLU A 565 46.21 -22.11 -2.63
C GLU A 565 45.96 -22.08 -4.15
N LEU A 566 45.00 -21.28 -4.63
CA LEU A 566 44.79 -21.03 -6.06
C LEU A 566 46.03 -20.44 -6.74
N ARG A 567 46.71 -19.50 -6.07
CA ARG A 567 47.99 -18.95 -6.56
C ARG A 567 49.09 -20.00 -6.68
N GLN A 568 48.99 -21.08 -5.92
CA GLN A 568 49.93 -22.20 -5.93
C GLN A 568 49.48 -23.33 -6.89
N GLY A 569 48.42 -23.14 -7.66
CA GLY A 569 47.96 -24.09 -8.67
C GLY A 569 47.22 -25.32 -8.12
N ARG A 570 46.77 -25.28 -6.86
CA ARG A 570 46.01 -26.37 -6.23
C ARG A 570 44.50 -26.18 -6.42
N ASP A 571 43.77 -27.27 -6.63
CA ASP A 571 42.32 -27.25 -6.76
C ASP A 571 41.69 -27.05 -5.36
N CYS A 572 41.02 -25.92 -5.17
CA CYS A 572 40.45 -25.51 -3.89
C CYS A 572 38.98 -25.08 -4.02
N GLN A 573 38.29 -25.61 -5.04
CA GLN A 573 36.88 -25.31 -5.31
C GLN A 573 35.97 -25.66 -4.12
N ASP A 574 36.19 -26.80 -3.47
CA ASP A 574 35.36 -27.22 -2.35
C ASP A 574 35.55 -26.34 -1.11
N MET A 575 36.78 -25.88 -0.86
CA MET A 575 37.07 -24.94 0.25
C MET A 575 36.46 -23.57 0.02
N GLN A 576 36.53 -23.04 -1.21
CA GLN A 576 35.87 -21.77 -1.53
C GLN A 576 34.35 -21.90 -1.36
N LYS A 577 33.76 -22.94 -1.94
CA LYS A 577 32.31 -23.19 -1.85
C LYS A 577 31.85 -23.30 -0.40
N GLN A 578 32.54 -24.07 0.44
CA GLN A 578 32.19 -24.21 1.86
C GLN A 578 32.32 -22.90 2.64
N ALA A 579 33.38 -22.12 2.39
CA ALA A 579 33.56 -20.82 3.06
C ALA A 579 32.45 -19.83 2.66
N TYR A 580 32.09 -19.78 1.37
CA TYR A 580 31.01 -18.92 0.89
C TYR A 580 29.64 -19.36 1.37
N GLU A 581 29.33 -20.67 1.36
CA GLU A 581 28.09 -21.20 1.96
C GLU A 581 28.03 -20.90 3.46
N GLY A 582 29.17 -20.94 4.16
CA GLY A 582 29.31 -20.53 5.55
C GLY A 582 28.97 -19.05 5.78
N ILE A 583 29.57 -18.14 4.99
CA ILE A 583 29.27 -16.69 5.04
C ILE A 583 27.80 -16.44 4.71
N TYR A 584 27.30 -17.05 3.63
CA TYR A 584 25.92 -16.87 3.21
C TYR A 584 24.95 -17.37 4.28
N ARG A 585 25.23 -18.51 4.91
CA ARG A 585 24.43 -19.05 6.02
C ARG A 585 24.48 -18.13 7.24
N ALA A 586 25.67 -17.68 7.65
CA ALA A 586 25.84 -16.76 8.77
C ALA A 586 25.12 -15.44 8.51
N LEU A 587 25.26 -14.86 7.31
CA LEU A 587 24.58 -13.64 6.90
C LEU A 587 23.07 -13.80 6.84
N MET A 588 22.57 -14.92 6.32
CA MET A 588 21.14 -15.25 6.32
C MET A 588 20.59 -15.52 7.73
N GLU A 589 21.43 -16.01 8.64
CA GLU A 589 21.09 -16.17 10.06
C GLU A 589 21.08 -14.84 10.83
N ILE A 590 21.98 -13.91 10.50
CA ILE A 590 22.02 -12.55 11.06
C ILE A 590 20.83 -11.73 10.58
N SER A 591 20.51 -11.82 9.30
CA SER A 591 19.68 -10.82 8.65
C SER A 591 18.20 -11.00 8.99
N GLU A 592 17.74 -12.23 9.26
CA GLU A 592 16.36 -12.45 9.73
C GLU A 592 16.21 -12.04 11.19
N ASP A 593 15.48 -10.94 11.43
CA ASP A 593 15.05 -10.55 12.77
C ASP A 593 14.32 -11.74 13.41
N PRO A 594 14.83 -12.30 14.52
CA PRO A 594 14.30 -13.53 15.09
C PRO A 594 12.94 -13.34 15.78
N TYR A 595 12.48 -12.10 15.94
CA TYR A 595 11.14 -11.76 16.40
C TYR A 595 10.16 -11.52 15.26
N LEU A 596 10.61 -11.60 14.00
CA LEU A 596 9.72 -11.40 12.87
C LEU A 596 8.55 -12.38 12.93
N TYR A 597 7.34 -11.84 12.96
CA TYR A 597 6.05 -12.51 13.08
C TYR A 597 5.70 -13.05 14.48
N TRP A 598 6.48 -12.71 15.50
CA TRP A 598 6.26 -13.18 16.87
C TRP A 598 5.48 -12.20 17.73
N LEU A 599 4.65 -12.77 18.62
CA LEU A 599 4.02 -12.06 19.72
C LEU A 599 5.08 -11.55 20.70
N LEU A 600 4.97 -10.28 21.06
CA LEU A 600 5.81 -9.57 22.02
C LEU A 600 4.96 -9.21 23.24
N PRO A 601 4.82 -10.11 24.23
CA PRO A 601 3.77 -9.99 25.23
C PRO A 601 3.94 -8.78 26.15
N SER A 602 2.84 -8.34 26.75
CA SER A 602 2.85 -7.52 27.95
C SER A 602 2.54 -8.40 29.15
N LEU A 603 3.49 -8.58 30.06
CA LEU A 603 3.37 -9.50 31.19
C LEU A 603 3.37 -8.74 32.52
N ARG A 604 2.43 -9.07 33.39
CA ARG A 604 2.40 -8.62 34.77
C ARG A 604 3.41 -9.39 35.61
N ASP A 605 3.91 -8.75 36.66
CA ASP A 605 4.75 -9.43 37.65
C ASP A 605 3.95 -10.44 38.46
N THR A 606 2.69 -10.13 38.76
CA THR A 606 1.75 -11.06 39.42
C THR A 606 0.48 -11.13 38.59
N ASP A 607 0.17 -12.33 38.09
CA ASP A 607 -1.04 -12.55 37.29
C ASP A 607 -2.29 -12.13 38.09
N LEU A 608 -3.21 -11.41 37.44
CA LEU A 608 -4.48 -10.88 37.99
C LEU A 608 -4.37 -9.72 38.99
N ASP A 609 -3.18 -9.39 39.50
CA ASP A 609 -3.02 -8.19 40.31
C ASP A 609 -2.93 -6.94 39.42
N VAL A 610 -3.99 -6.14 39.40
CA VAL A 610 -4.09 -4.88 38.64
C VAL A 610 -3.00 -3.89 39.04
N ASN A 611 -2.53 -3.97 40.28
CA ASN A 611 -1.47 -3.13 40.85
C ASN A 611 -0.09 -3.78 40.72
N SER A 612 0.11 -4.86 39.98
CA SER A 612 1.47 -5.36 39.73
C SER A 612 2.13 -4.62 38.57
N GLY A 613 3.47 -4.57 38.58
CA GLY A 613 4.23 -3.98 37.49
C GLY A 613 3.99 -4.72 36.17
N ILE A 614 4.05 -4.00 35.05
CA ILE A 614 3.87 -4.56 33.70
C ILE A 614 5.15 -4.42 32.88
N LYS A 615 5.59 -5.54 32.31
CA LYS A 615 6.70 -5.65 31.37
C LYS A 615 6.16 -5.73 29.94
N ASP A 616 6.24 -4.62 29.21
CA ASP A 616 5.84 -4.47 27.81
C ASP A 616 7.01 -4.82 26.89
N TYR A 617 7.08 -6.08 26.44
CA TYR A 617 8.21 -6.53 25.62
C TYR A 617 8.19 -5.98 24.19
N CYS A 618 7.05 -5.48 23.71
CA CYS A 618 6.97 -4.73 22.46
C CYS A 618 7.75 -3.42 22.56
N ARG A 619 7.54 -2.67 23.64
CA ARG A 619 8.34 -1.47 23.94
C ARG A 619 9.83 -1.80 24.09
N ARG A 620 10.16 -2.86 24.82
CA ARG A 620 11.56 -3.31 24.96
C ARG A 620 12.21 -3.62 23.61
N HIS A 621 11.52 -4.38 22.75
CA HIS A 621 11.96 -4.69 21.39
C HIS A 621 12.09 -3.44 20.50
N ALA A 622 11.21 -2.46 20.70
CA ALA A 622 11.23 -1.18 20.03
C ALA A 622 12.36 -0.25 20.52
N GLY A 623 13.16 -0.65 21.51
CA GLY A 623 14.23 0.15 22.11
C GLY A 623 13.71 1.26 23.03
N ASP A 624 12.50 1.12 23.56
CA ASP A 624 11.90 2.07 24.49
C ASP A 624 12.36 1.76 25.93
N SER A 625 12.94 2.76 26.60
CA SER A 625 13.42 2.64 27.99
C SER A 625 12.27 2.40 28.97
N HIS A 626 11.06 2.84 28.66
CA HIS A 626 9.87 2.73 29.52
C HIS A 626 9.09 1.44 29.27
N TRP A 627 9.81 0.35 28.99
CA TRP A 627 9.19 -0.96 28.76
C TRP A 627 8.68 -1.62 30.04
N TYR A 628 9.15 -1.21 31.22
CA TYR A 628 8.62 -1.62 32.51
C TYR A 628 7.78 -0.48 33.12
N ARG A 629 6.55 -0.78 33.53
CA ARG A 629 5.63 0.15 34.18
C ARG A 629 5.43 -0.30 35.60
N SER A 630 5.84 0.53 36.57
CA SER A 630 5.62 0.24 37.98
C SER A 630 4.13 0.32 38.32
N ALA A 631 3.74 -0.42 39.35
CA ALA A 631 2.45 -0.28 39.99
C ALA A 631 2.15 1.17 40.38
N GLY A 632 0.95 1.68 40.06
CA GLY A 632 0.45 2.94 40.62
C GLY A 632 0.94 4.23 39.95
N THR A 633 1.85 4.20 38.96
CA THR A 633 2.16 5.41 38.18
C THR A 633 0.98 5.75 37.28
N THR A 634 0.23 6.79 37.69
CA THR A 634 -0.88 7.30 36.88
C THR A 634 -0.34 7.81 35.54
N PRO A 635 -1.14 7.75 34.46
CA PRO A 635 -0.77 8.36 33.17
C PRO A 635 -0.36 9.83 33.30
N ALA A 636 -0.94 10.56 34.27
CA ALA A 636 -0.63 11.96 34.55
C ALA A 636 0.76 12.15 35.17
N GLU A 637 1.15 11.31 36.13
CA GLU A 637 2.50 11.31 36.70
C GLU A 637 3.54 10.95 35.64
N ARG A 638 3.20 10.07 34.69
CA ARG A 638 4.05 9.73 33.53
C ARG A 638 4.24 10.87 32.55
N GLN A 639 3.18 11.61 32.20
CA GLN A 639 3.31 12.78 31.33
C GLN A 639 4.15 13.90 31.95
N TRP A 640 4.20 13.93 33.28
CA TRP A 640 5.07 14.82 34.07
C TRP A 640 6.52 14.34 34.08
N GLU A 641 6.79 13.05 34.26
CA GLU A 641 8.14 12.46 34.17
C GLU A 641 8.72 12.57 32.75
N GLU A 642 7.91 12.36 31.70
CA GLU A 642 8.34 12.49 30.29
C GLU A 642 8.78 13.93 29.92
N ARG A 643 8.22 14.96 30.56
CA ARG A 643 8.58 16.36 30.31
C ARG A 643 9.83 16.82 31.04
N LEU A 644 10.22 16.13 32.12
CA LEU A 644 11.31 16.58 32.99
C LEU A 644 12.65 15.91 32.66
N GLY A 645 12.65 14.86 31.82
CA GLY A 645 13.87 14.08 31.53
C GLY A 645 14.36 13.31 32.76
N PRO A 646 15.31 12.38 32.58
CA PRO A 646 15.93 11.65 33.69
C PRO A 646 16.70 12.55 34.66
#